data_AF-A0A321LR69-F1
#
_entry.id   AF-A0A321LR69-F1
#
_cell.length_a   1.000
_cell.length_b   1.000
_cell.length_c   1.000
_cell.angle_alpha   90.00
_cell.angle_beta   90.00
_cell.angle_gamma   90.00
#
_symmetry.space_group_name_H-M   'P 1'
#
loop_
_entity.id
_entity.type
_entity.pdbx_description
1 polymer ?
#
loop_
_entity_poly.entity_id
_entity_poly.type
_entity_poly.pdbx_seq_one_letter_code
_entity_poly.pdbx_strand_id
1 'polypeptide(L)'
;MTGLIKSDSTQASRSSSPARWPRRQTHRSKQLVARLVCASALFVLLMGGRSLTARPADGAPDVCNKRFDIVFLVDRSGSLAPRQVGATYSLMIQAIAKALRDPTVIPRDRSAAVAVITFDSQPTLRIPLTEITSARQAESLALNVDKLDCTNPGDCPVCGPIPATDFNLAILGAAQELEEHGRAEARRVIVISTEGGCTDPQCGRLGSNHFRDTTGASEIDLVLLALDIERDCPAHQLVKAATISLMHLIAFQQPAGDPPQSLVSEIVSGDCNRPNGMCSDLDRIRQLNSFTEDVRRILRGHPTSHSVVVTTAADPPPNSPVIDNVFTLRQAIEKANAFGGNTTITFADNLPPIILRNPLPSLAAPDIEIAGCKDGDCARVTLDGSSIQGDQHADGLWISSNHCIVRGLTIQNCGGAGIKIRPASPCDAAGHNLIDKNTLFNNGVAGVLVLDPDPGQLALNGHNVGNTISENSIAGSPIPIDLSGDGITCNDAGDFDDGPNKLTNYLDQLSATVTPVDIVFSCGIDSPIANAPFVVEIFAVSSGPSPAGEIERFTPLISAMAPDPPAFLVTVKNPKISNIAGFSATVTDGAGNTSEMKPIHSARFDKSEIEFPTTDARKKPSNSFPSNVFRVTNDGCDQVNIKLASLSRVFPGPPPANVVDFNDSALFKITAVNGKPAVPGGSLFGETFTIEPGGKRQFQITLWPLIPSVITAGDELNRSPSGLFASDLLPDAITSDLVITQDSGSNLKLRLSASITTGVRLIDPDMPEKQPKICFARTGDQLEIVFSIYDSNLDVNRAIYEFIDKSGKAVSTLSVGDPLTQVIKDRALLTGQSFTVEQTVTGAAAFPDIVEVRVTVTDAGQNQSGPVAAMLGEQPCERAVRLSRINEMRALVLAPISMAAGRGGRRGTPRQDSSRLQQHASGAPRERRSR
;
A
#
# COMPACT_ATOMS: atom_id res chain seq x y z
N MET A 1 -22.52 41.32 -30.94
CA MET A 1 -22.52 42.11 -32.20
C MET A 1 -21.43 41.56 -33.10
N THR A 2 -21.82 41.03 -34.27
CA THR A 2 -21.08 40.96 -35.56
C THR A 2 -19.56 40.76 -35.54
N GLY A 3 -18.95 39.78 -36.21
CA GLY A 3 -19.43 38.91 -37.28
C GLY A 3 -18.25 38.09 -37.86
N LEU A 4 -18.63 37.03 -38.58
CA LEU A 4 -17.79 36.16 -39.43
C LEU A 4 -17.15 36.90 -40.62
N ILE A 5 -16.09 36.30 -41.19
CA ILE A 5 -15.76 36.12 -42.64
C ILE A 5 -14.35 35.45 -42.72
N LYS A 6 -14.21 34.19 -43.19
CA LYS A 6 -13.85 33.73 -44.57
C LYS A 6 -12.48 34.28 -45.05
N SER A 7 -11.58 33.59 -45.77
CA SER A 7 -11.53 32.34 -46.55
C SER A 7 -10.11 32.21 -47.17
N ASP A 8 -9.69 30.99 -47.55
CA ASP A 8 -8.91 30.55 -48.75
C ASP A 8 -7.82 31.45 -49.36
N SER A 9 -6.75 31.03 -50.04
CA SER A 9 -6.06 29.79 -50.45
C SER A 9 -4.85 30.27 -51.30
N THR A 10 -3.78 29.50 -51.54
CA THR A 10 -2.99 29.52 -52.82
C THR A 10 -1.84 28.50 -52.87
N GLN A 11 -1.57 28.04 -54.09
CA GLN A 11 -0.72 26.91 -54.50
C GLN A 11 0.73 27.28 -54.95
N ALA A 12 1.63 26.30 -54.78
CA ALA A 12 2.68 25.76 -55.69
C ALA A 12 3.88 26.60 -56.20
N SER A 13 5.11 26.05 -56.10
CA SER A 13 5.84 25.41 -57.24
C SER A 13 7.34 25.03 -56.97
N ARG A 14 7.79 23.92 -57.62
CA ARG A 14 9.15 23.58 -58.16
C ARG A 14 10.35 23.39 -57.19
N SER A 15 11.42 22.61 -57.42
CA SER A 15 11.86 21.51 -58.32
C SER A 15 13.35 21.20 -57.99
N SER A 16 13.85 19.95 -58.11
CA SER A 16 15.17 19.55 -58.69
C SER A 16 15.86 18.31 -58.03
N SER A 17 16.22 17.31 -58.84
CA SER A 17 17.27 16.27 -58.64
C SER A 17 18.49 16.62 -59.57
N PRO A 18 19.65 15.91 -59.70
CA PRO A 18 19.89 14.42 -59.70
C PRO A 18 21.31 13.90 -59.26
N ALA A 19 21.53 12.55 -59.23
CA ALA A 19 22.81 11.86 -59.58
C ALA A 19 22.70 10.31 -59.57
N ARG A 20 23.58 9.62 -60.33
CA ARG A 20 23.52 8.22 -60.84
C ARG A 20 24.51 7.21 -60.16
N TRP A 21 24.16 5.92 -60.32
CA TRP A 21 24.80 4.57 -60.19
C TRP A 21 26.24 4.35 -60.76
N PRO A 22 27.02 3.22 -60.56
CA PRO A 22 26.65 1.80 -60.92
C PRO A 22 27.42 0.51 -60.39
N ARG A 23 26.83 -0.70 -60.65
CA ARG A 23 27.35 -2.08 -61.06
C ARG A 23 28.44 -2.83 -60.21
N ARG A 24 28.60 -4.19 -60.12
CA ARG A 24 28.19 -5.43 -60.86
C ARG A 24 28.63 -6.75 -60.12
N GLN A 25 27.90 -7.89 -60.36
CA GLN A 25 28.31 -9.34 -60.52
C GLN A 25 28.97 -10.15 -59.34
N THR A 26 28.70 -11.45 -59.04
CA THR A 26 28.52 -12.70 -59.85
C THR A 26 27.85 -13.91 -59.08
N HIS A 27 27.13 -14.80 -59.82
CA HIS A 27 27.00 -16.30 -59.80
C HIS A 27 26.60 -17.11 -58.52
N ARG A 28 25.84 -18.24 -58.49
CA ARG A 28 25.47 -19.38 -59.39
C ARG A 28 24.25 -20.11 -58.73
N SER A 29 23.09 -20.33 -59.38
CA SER A 29 22.60 -21.49 -60.17
C SER A 29 22.34 -22.87 -59.49
N LYS A 30 21.05 -23.23 -59.42
CA LYS A 30 20.36 -24.47 -59.91
C LYS A 30 20.38 -25.82 -59.12
N GLN A 31 19.12 -26.31 -58.93
CA GLN A 31 18.56 -27.68 -59.03
C GLN A 31 18.52 -28.65 -57.82
N LEU A 32 17.31 -28.98 -57.34
CA LEU A 32 16.55 -30.24 -57.56
C LEU A 32 15.13 -30.09 -56.93
N VAL A 33 14.00 -30.13 -57.67
CA VAL A 33 13.09 -31.30 -57.94
C VAL A 33 12.43 -31.84 -56.65
N ALA A 34 11.12 -32.00 -56.42
CA ALA A 34 9.90 -32.13 -57.25
C ALA A 34 8.64 -31.67 -56.47
N ARG A 35 7.53 -31.60 -57.22
CA ARG A 35 6.18 -31.12 -56.90
C ARG A 35 5.21 -32.22 -56.44
N LEU A 36 4.22 -31.80 -55.63
CA LEU A 36 2.78 -32.12 -55.63
C LEU A 36 2.21 -33.55 -55.41
N VAL A 37 1.21 -33.56 -54.50
CA VAL A 37 -0.15 -34.17 -54.60
C VAL A 37 -0.49 -35.41 -53.74
N CYS A 38 -1.51 -35.19 -52.89
CA CYS A 38 -2.53 -36.07 -52.31
C CYS A 38 -2.12 -37.35 -51.57
N ALA A 39 -2.49 -37.50 -50.30
CA ALA A 39 -3.83 -37.95 -49.90
C ALA A 39 -3.90 -38.24 -48.39
N SER A 40 -5.10 -38.03 -47.88
CA SER A 40 -5.69 -38.34 -46.58
C SER A 40 -5.39 -39.72 -45.96
N ALA A 41 -5.11 -39.67 -44.64
CA ALA A 41 -5.69 -40.48 -43.55
C ALA A 41 -5.14 -41.89 -43.19
N LEU A 42 -4.91 -42.05 -41.87
CA LEU A 42 -4.80 -43.27 -41.02
C LEU A 42 -3.54 -44.15 -41.21
N PHE A 43 -2.82 -44.69 -40.21
CA PHE A 43 -3.10 -45.04 -38.80
C PHE A 43 -1.75 -45.23 -38.05
N VAL A 44 -1.59 -44.60 -36.89
CA VAL A 44 -1.00 -45.09 -35.61
C VAL A 44 0.42 -45.69 -35.53
N LEU A 45 1.10 -45.30 -34.43
CA LEU A 45 2.35 -45.79 -33.82
C LEU A 45 3.67 -45.19 -34.35
N LEU A 46 4.10 -44.11 -33.70
CA LEU A 46 5.42 -44.04 -33.05
C LEU A 46 5.36 -42.98 -31.94
N MET A 47 5.11 -43.44 -30.72
CA MET A 47 5.37 -42.71 -29.47
C MET A 47 6.87 -42.42 -29.38
N GLY A 48 7.23 -41.15 -29.15
CA GLY A 48 8.60 -40.71 -28.91
C GLY A 48 8.63 -39.21 -28.69
N GLY A 49 8.47 -38.81 -27.42
CA GLY A 49 8.28 -37.43 -27.01
C GLY A 49 9.36 -36.47 -27.48
N ARG A 50 8.93 -35.26 -27.86
CA ARG A 50 9.77 -34.07 -27.84
C ARG A 50 8.99 -32.89 -27.30
N SER A 51 9.61 -32.29 -26.30
CA SER A 51 9.22 -31.14 -25.51
C SER A 51 8.62 -30.00 -26.33
N LEU A 52 7.46 -29.51 -25.89
CA LEU A 52 6.88 -28.24 -26.29
C LEU A 52 7.84 -27.11 -25.92
N THR A 53 8.30 -26.35 -26.92
CA THR A 53 8.84 -25.00 -26.74
C THR A 53 7.81 -24.02 -27.28
N ALA A 54 6.86 -23.62 -26.44
CA ALA A 54 6.01 -22.46 -26.71
C ALA A 54 6.75 -21.20 -26.24
N ARG A 55 7.00 -20.28 -27.18
CA ARG A 55 7.32 -18.88 -26.86
C ARG A 55 6.11 -18.24 -26.14
N PRO A 56 6.32 -17.24 -25.26
CA PRO A 56 5.22 -16.44 -24.75
C PRO A 56 4.61 -15.68 -25.92
N ALA A 57 3.36 -15.98 -26.24
CA ALA A 57 2.60 -15.20 -27.19
C ALA A 57 2.06 -13.97 -26.46
N ASP A 58 2.63 -12.82 -26.77
CA ASP A 58 1.91 -11.54 -26.69
C ASP A 58 0.67 -11.66 -27.57
N GLY A 59 -0.50 -11.53 -26.95
CA GLY A 59 -1.80 -11.72 -27.58
C GLY A 59 -2.75 -12.34 -26.59
N ALA A 60 -3.36 -11.51 -25.74
CA ALA A 60 -4.56 -11.90 -25.02
C ALA A 60 -5.55 -12.50 -26.03
N PRO A 61 -6.01 -13.75 -25.86
CA PRO A 61 -7.22 -14.17 -26.55
C PRO A 61 -8.35 -13.21 -26.14
N ASP A 62 -9.29 -12.89 -27.02
CA ASP A 62 -10.57 -12.25 -26.64
C ASP A 62 -11.25 -13.17 -25.59
N VAL A 63 -11.13 -12.86 -24.30
CA VAL A 63 -11.69 -13.65 -23.18
C VAL A 63 -12.95 -12.99 -22.62
N CYS A 64 -13.94 -12.74 -23.46
CA CYS A 64 -15.30 -12.49 -22.98
C CYS A 64 -16.26 -13.45 -23.73
N ASN A 65 -16.30 -14.69 -23.25
CA ASN A 65 -17.30 -15.75 -23.50
C ASN A 65 -17.35 -16.48 -24.86
N LYS A 66 -17.55 -17.81 -24.78
CA LYS A 66 -18.25 -18.57 -25.83
C LYS A 66 -19.66 -18.00 -25.97
N ARG A 67 -20.18 -17.88 -27.20
CA ARG A 67 -21.57 -17.40 -27.43
C ARG A 67 -22.57 -18.25 -26.64
N PHE A 68 -23.65 -17.64 -26.15
CA PHE A 68 -24.74 -18.36 -25.48
C PHE A 68 -26.11 -17.77 -25.79
N ASP A 69 -27.11 -18.65 -25.84
CA ASP A 69 -28.52 -18.34 -26.05
C ASP A 69 -29.29 -18.80 -24.82
N ILE A 70 -29.98 -17.87 -24.15
CA ILE A 70 -30.70 -18.12 -22.91
C ILE A 70 -32.20 -17.91 -23.08
N VAL A 71 -32.98 -18.85 -22.58
CA VAL A 71 -34.44 -18.73 -22.44
C VAL A 71 -34.79 -18.69 -20.95
N PHE A 72 -35.40 -17.60 -20.50
CA PHE A 72 -36.02 -17.54 -19.18
C PHE A 72 -37.45 -18.08 -19.25
N LEU A 73 -37.71 -19.21 -18.58
CA LEU A 73 -39.04 -19.75 -18.35
C LEU A 73 -39.55 -19.25 -17.00
N VAL A 74 -40.66 -18.52 -17.01
CA VAL A 74 -41.24 -17.91 -15.80
C VAL A 74 -42.60 -18.54 -15.52
N ASP A 75 -42.72 -19.17 -14.37
CA ASP A 75 -43.97 -19.74 -13.89
C ASP A 75 -44.99 -18.63 -13.64
N ARG A 76 -46.17 -18.80 -14.21
CA ARG A 76 -47.33 -17.91 -14.10
C ARG A 76 -48.56 -18.67 -13.61
N SER A 77 -48.36 -19.81 -12.96
CA SER A 77 -49.43 -20.65 -12.45
C SER A 77 -50.22 -19.95 -11.33
N GLY A 78 -51.49 -20.37 -11.18
CA GLY A 78 -52.41 -19.75 -10.23
C GLY A 78 -52.03 -19.90 -8.75
N SER A 79 -51.00 -20.68 -8.41
CA SER A 79 -50.45 -20.79 -7.05
C SER A 79 -49.65 -19.54 -6.65
N LEU A 80 -49.12 -18.81 -7.64
CA LEU A 80 -48.45 -17.51 -7.48
C LEU A 80 -49.42 -16.33 -7.34
N ALA A 81 -50.73 -16.59 -7.23
CA ALA A 81 -51.80 -15.58 -7.20
C ALA A 81 -52.45 -15.27 -5.82
N PRO A 82 -51.80 -15.42 -4.63
CA PRO A 82 -52.47 -15.12 -3.36
C PRO A 82 -52.83 -13.62 -3.23
N ARG A 83 -53.57 -13.23 -2.18
CA ARG A 83 -54.30 -11.94 -1.99
C ARG A 83 -53.60 -10.62 -2.37
N GLN A 84 -52.29 -10.59 -2.57
CA GLN A 84 -51.57 -9.49 -3.22
C GLN A 84 -51.23 -9.88 -4.66
N VAL A 85 -51.71 -9.07 -5.61
CA VAL A 85 -51.61 -9.20 -7.07
C VAL A 85 -50.22 -9.67 -7.55
N GLY A 86 -49.96 -10.99 -7.56
CA GLY A 86 -48.75 -11.63 -8.10
C GLY A 86 -47.40 -11.05 -7.66
N ALA A 87 -47.22 -10.73 -6.37
CA ALA A 87 -45.99 -10.10 -5.85
C ALA A 87 -44.72 -10.93 -6.13
N THR A 88 -44.77 -12.24 -5.85
CA THR A 88 -43.68 -13.18 -6.14
C THR A 88 -43.38 -13.26 -7.64
N TYR A 89 -44.40 -13.34 -8.48
CA TYR A 89 -44.24 -13.34 -9.93
C TYR A 89 -43.58 -12.04 -10.41
N SER A 90 -43.97 -10.89 -9.84
CA SER A 90 -43.36 -9.59 -10.16
C SER A 90 -41.88 -9.53 -9.78
N LEU A 91 -41.47 -10.15 -8.66
CA LEU A 91 -40.06 -10.26 -8.30
C LEU A 91 -39.27 -11.05 -9.35
N MET A 92 -39.82 -12.16 -9.86
CA MET A 92 -39.16 -12.96 -10.92
C MET A 92 -38.96 -12.13 -12.19
N ILE A 93 -39.97 -11.36 -12.60
CA ILE A 93 -39.89 -10.46 -13.74
C ILE A 93 -38.83 -9.36 -13.53
N GLN A 94 -38.86 -8.69 -12.38
CA GLN A 94 -37.89 -7.65 -12.04
C GLN A 94 -36.45 -8.18 -11.98
N ALA A 95 -36.26 -9.44 -11.56
CA ALA A 95 -34.96 -10.07 -11.50
C ALA A 95 -34.37 -10.32 -12.90
N ILE A 96 -35.21 -10.78 -13.85
CA ILE A 96 -34.81 -10.92 -15.26
C ILE A 96 -34.47 -9.56 -15.86
N ALA A 97 -35.28 -8.53 -15.59
CA ALA A 97 -35.01 -7.18 -16.07
C ALA A 97 -33.70 -6.62 -15.48
N LYS A 98 -33.40 -6.88 -14.20
CA LYS A 98 -32.11 -6.54 -13.58
C LYS A 98 -30.95 -7.28 -14.23
N ALA A 99 -31.05 -8.58 -14.44
CA ALA A 99 -30.03 -9.36 -15.14
C ALA A 99 -29.79 -8.83 -16.57
N LEU A 100 -30.87 -8.43 -17.26
CA LEU A 100 -30.77 -7.78 -18.56
C LEU A 100 -30.12 -6.41 -18.50
N ARG A 101 -30.21 -5.65 -17.39
CA ARG A 101 -29.56 -4.35 -17.21
C ARG A 101 -28.10 -4.45 -16.81
N ASP A 102 -27.71 -5.57 -16.19
CA ASP A 102 -26.35 -5.84 -15.77
C ASP A 102 -25.49 -6.43 -16.91
N PRO A 103 -24.51 -5.67 -17.47
CA PRO A 103 -23.68 -6.14 -18.57
C PRO A 103 -22.73 -7.29 -18.17
N THR A 104 -22.54 -7.57 -16.88
CA THR A 104 -21.71 -8.69 -16.42
C THR A 104 -22.46 -10.00 -16.30
N VAL A 105 -23.79 -9.93 -16.35
CA VAL A 105 -24.67 -11.11 -16.38
C VAL A 105 -25.05 -11.41 -17.81
N ILE A 106 -25.51 -10.38 -18.54
CA ILE A 106 -25.84 -10.46 -19.96
C ILE A 106 -24.92 -9.49 -20.73
N PRO A 107 -23.81 -9.96 -21.34
CA PRO A 107 -22.90 -9.11 -22.10
C PRO A 107 -23.54 -8.37 -23.27
N ARG A 108 -22.92 -7.24 -23.68
CA ARG A 108 -23.39 -6.38 -24.78
C ARG A 108 -22.58 -6.54 -26.07
N ASP A 109 -21.68 -7.51 -26.09
CA ASP A 109 -20.68 -7.76 -27.13
C ASP A 109 -21.16 -8.77 -28.18
N ARG A 110 -22.48 -9.04 -28.24
CA ARG A 110 -23.11 -10.07 -29.07
C ARG A 110 -22.80 -11.51 -28.65
N SER A 111 -22.15 -11.74 -27.52
CA SER A 111 -22.00 -13.11 -26.99
C SER A 111 -23.34 -13.68 -26.51
N ALA A 112 -24.28 -12.86 -26.04
CA ALA A 112 -25.58 -13.28 -25.50
C ALA A 112 -26.78 -13.03 -26.43
N ALA A 113 -27.74 -13.95 -26.45
CA ALA A 113 -29.10 -13.73 -26.95
C ALA A 113 -30.14 -14.21 -25.91
N VAL A 114 -31.22 -13.46 -25.71
CA VAL A 114 -32.18 -13.69 -24.62
C VAL A 114 -33.61 -13.82 -25.14
N ALA A 115 -34.33 -14.84 -24.68
CA ALA A 115 -35.78 -15.00 -24.83
C ALA A 115 -36.46 -15.09 -23.46
N VAL A 116 -37.74 -14.72 -23.39
CA VAL A 116 -38.57 -14.85 -22.18
C VAL A 116 -39.89 -15.52 -22.54
N ILE A 117 -40.19 -16.62 -21.85
CA ILE A 117 -41.41 -17.41 -22.00
C ILE A 117 -42.07 -17.49 -20.62
N THR A 118 -43.35 -17.15 -20.53
CA THR A 118 -44.15 -17.41 -19.32
C THR A 118 -44.95 -18.69 -19.51
N PHE A 119 -45.19 -19.49 -18.47
CA PHE A 119 -45.97 -20.72 -18.61
C PHE A 119 -46.94 -20.96 -17.45
N ASP A 120 -48.04 -21.65 -17.76
CA ASP A 120 -48.96 -22.24 -16.79
C ASP A 120 -49.26 -23.71 -17.20
N SER A 121 -50.42 -23.95 -17.80
CA SER A 121 -50.75 -25.12 -18.62
C SER A 121 -50.10 -25.11 -20.01
N GLN A 122 -49.70 -23.95 -20.53
CA GLN A 122 -49.08 -23.80 -21.86
C GLN A 122 -47.96 -22.75 -21.83
N PRO A 123 -46.86 -22.94 -22.60
CA PRO A 123 -45.87 -21.88 -22.79
C PRO A 123 -46.43 -20.74 -23.64
N THR A 124 -46.11 -19.50 -23.26
CA THR A 124 -46.39 -18.30 -24.03
C THR A 124 -45.09 -17.52 -24.24
N LEU A 125 -44.64 -17.41 -25.50
CA LEU A 125 -43.50 -16.57 -25.85
C LEU A 125 -43.85 -15.10 -25.63
N ARG A 126 -43.11 -14.43 -24.74
CA ARG A 126 -43.30 -13.01 -24.42
C ARG A 126 -42.28 -12.15 -25.13
N ILE A 127 -41.04 -12.64 -25.17
CA ILE A 127 -39.91 -11.99 -25.82
C ILE A 127 -39.20 -13.05 -26.68
N PRO A 128 -39.14 -12.87 -28.00
CA PRO A 128 -38.41 -13.77 -28.88
C PRO A 128 -36.90 -13.66 -28.64
N LEU A 129 -36.16 -14.71 -28.99
CA LEU A 129 -34.71 -14.76 -28.82
C LEU A 129 -34.03 -13.59 -29.53
N THR A 130 -33.51 -12.65 -28.74
CA THR A 130 -32.97 -11.38 -29.21
C THR A 130 -31.49 -11.28 -28.85
N GLU A 131 -30.62 -11.16 -29.85
CA GLU A 131 -29.18 -10.92 -29.65
C GLU A 131 -28.94 -9.54 -29.01
N ILE A 132 -28.09 -9.50 -27.98
CA ILE A 132 -27.79 -8.29 -27.22
C ILE A 132 -26.50 -7.64 -27.75
N THR A 133 -26.67 -6.48 -28.38
CA THR A 133 -25.60 -5.78 -29.12
C THR A 133 -25.20 -4.44 -28.53
N SER A 134 -25.96 -3.91 -27.56
CA SER A 134 -25.69 -2.61 -26.92
C SER A 134 -26.48 -2.43 -25.62
N ALA A 135 -26.03 -1.49 -24.78
CA ALA A 135 -26.74 -1.09 -23.56
C ALA A 135 -28.15 -0.57 -23.83
N ARG A 136 -28.34 0.20 -24.92
CA ARG A 136 -29.67 0.71 -25.31
C ARG A 136 -30.64 -0.42 -25.65
N GLN A 137 -30.16 -1.44 -26.36
CA GLN A 137 -30.99 -2.60 -26.70
C GLN A 137 -31.32 -3.42 -25.45
N ALA A 138 -30.34 -3.62 -24.56
CA ALA A 138 -30.55 -4.30 -23.29
C ALA A 138 -31.58 -3.58 -22.42
N GLU A 139 -31.49 -2.25 -22.27
CA GLU A 139 -32.48 -1.46 -21.53
C GLU A 139 -33.86 -1.53 -22.18
N SER A 140 -33.95 -1.43 -23.52
CA SER A 140 -35.22 -1.57 -24.22
C SER A 140 -35.86 -2.94 -24.00
N LEU A 141 -35.06 -4.00 -23.89
CA LEU A 141 -35.54 -5.35 -23.62
C LEU A 141 -35.97 -5.49 -22.16
N ALA A 142 -35.18 -4.96 -21.22
CA ALA A 142 -35.50 -4.92 -19.80
C ALA A 142 -36.83 -4.18 -19.54
N LEU A 143 -37.05 -3.04 -20.18
CA LEU A 143 -38.32 -2.30 -20.11
C LEU A 143 -39.52 -3.09 -20.68
N ASN A 144 -39.29 -3.98 -21.64
CA ASN A 144 -40.33 -4.87 -22.14
C ASN A 144 -40.58 -6.06 -21.19
N VAL A 145 -39.54 -6.54 -20.51
CA VAL A 145 -39.68 -7.52 -19.41
C VAL A 145 -40.46 -6.91 -18.25
N ASP A 146 -40.12 -5.70 -17.80
CA ASP A 146 -40.80 -5.04 -16.67
C ASP A 146 -42.31 -4.91 -16.88
N LYS A 147 -42.77 -4.70 -18.13
CA LYS A 147 -44.21 -4.64 -18.46
C LYS A 147 -44.96 -5.95 -18.21
N LEU A 148 -44.26 -7.07 -18.05
CA LEU A 148 -44.83 -8.37 -17.76
C LEU A 148 -45.13 -8.57 -16.28
N ASP A 149 -44.77 -7.61 -15.42
CA ASP A 149 -45.06 -7.63 -13.99
C ASP A 149 -46.55 -7.42 -13.70
N CYS A 150 -46.91 -7.46 -12.41
CA CYS A 150 -48.30 -7.30 -12.00
C CYS A 150 -48.85 -5.88 -11.93
N THR A 151 -48.18 -4.90 -12.54
CA THR A 151 -48.76 -3.56 -12.69
C THR A 151 -49.97 -3.56 -13.62
N ASN A 152 -50.02 -4.50 -14.58
CA ASN A 152 -51.18 -4.75 -15.45
C ASN A 152 -51.91 -6.03 -15.02
N PRO A 153 -53.20 -5.97 -14.64
CA PRO A 153 -53.94 -7.15 -14.17
C PRO A 153 -54.02 -8.31 -15.18
N GLY A 154 -53.95 -8.00 -16.48
CA GLY A 154 -53.94 -9.01 -17.56
C GLY A 154 -52.64 -9.80 -17.64
N ASP A 155 -51.56 -9.34 -17.01
CA ASP A 155 -50.25 -9.98 -16.99
C ASP A 155 -49.96 -10.78 -15.72
N CYS A 156 -50.89 -10.75 -14.77
CA CYS A 156 -50.79 -11.48 -13.51
C CYS A 156 -51.25 -12.94 -13.58
N PRO A 157 -50.68 -13.81 -12.73
CA PRO A 157 -51.28 -15.09 -12.40
C PRO A 157 -52.69 -14.91 -11.81
N VAL A 158 -53.62 -15.80 -12.19
CA VAL A 158 -55.01 -15.79 -11.69
C VAL A 158 -55.27 -17.09 -10.92
N CYS A 159 -55.83 -17.00 -9.71
CA CYS A 159 -56.23 -18.16 -8.91
C CYS A 159 -57.38 -18.90 -9.64
N GLY A 160 -57.20 -20.21 -9.89
CA GLY A 160 -58.11 -21.06 -10.64
C GLY A 160 -58.33 -22.43 -9.98
N PRO A 161 -59.30 -23.24 -10.48
CA PRO A 161 -59.72 -24.49 -9.83
C PRO A 161 -58.64 -25.59 -9.79
N ILE A 162 -57.61 -25.50 -10.64
CA ILE A 162 -56.33 -26.21 -10.53
C ILE A 162 -55.27 -25.24 -11.06
N PRO A 163 -54.30 -24.77 -10.25
CA PRO A 163 -53.20 -23.98 -10.76
C PRO A 163 -52.30 -24.90 -11.57
N ALA A 164 -52.45 -24.91 -12.90
CA ALA A 164 -51.63 -25.73 -13.77
C ALA A 164 -50.19 -25.18 -13.81
N THR A 165 -49.23 -26.03 -13.50
CA THR A 165 -47.79 -25.80 -13.64
C THR A 165 -47.21 -26.98 -14.42
N ASP A 166 -47.23 -26.88 -15.76
CA ASP A 166 -46.76 -27.92 -16.68
C ASP A 166 -45.34 -27.61 -17.16
N PHE A 167 -44.35 -28.23 -16.53
CA PHE A 167 -42.95 -28.05 -16.91
C PHE A 167 -42.61 -28.71 -18.23
N ASN A 168 -43.30 -29.80 -18.60
CA ASN A 168 -42.98 -30.55 -19.82
C ASN A 168 -43.26 -29.68 -21.06
N LEU A 169 -44.44 -29.08 -21.13
CA LEU A 169 -44.79 -28.20 -22.26
C LEU A 169 -43.96 -26.92 -22.24
N ALA A 170 -43.66 -26.37 -21.06
CA ALA A 170 -42.80 -25.20 -20.92
C ALA A 170 -41.39 -25.43 -21.52
N ILE A 171 -40.75 -26.54 -21.16
CA ILE A 171 -39.41 -26.89 -21.64
C ILE A 171 -39.42 -27.19 -23.14
N LEU A 172 -40.46 -27.85 -23.66
CA LEU A 172 -40.61 -28.07 -25.10
C LEU A 172 -40.76 -26.76 -25.89
N GLY A 173 -41.51 -25.80 -25.38
CA GLY A 173 -41.63 -24.47 -25.99
C GLY A 173 -40.30 -23.72 -26.02
N ALA A 174 -39.52 -23.78 -24.93
CA ALA A 174 -38.17 -23.22 -24.89
C ALA A 174 -37.20 -23.93 -25.85
N ALA A 175 -37.28 -25.26 -25.93
CA ALA A 175 -36.49 -26.06 -26.86
C ALA A 175 -36.76 -25.66 -28.31
N GLN A 176 -38.03 -25.53 -28.68
CA GLN A 176 -38.44 -25.11 -30.01
C GLN A 176 -37.89 -23.71 -30.37
N GLU A 177 -37.98 -22.74 -29.46
CA GLU A 177 -37.43 -21.39 -29.69
C GLU A 177 -35.91 -21.43 -29.93
N LEU A 178 -35.17 -22.22 -29.15
CA LEU A 178 -33.73 -22.39 -29.31
C LEU A 178 -33.34 -23.20 -30.56
N GLU A 179 -34.21 -24.07 -31.05
CA GLU A 179 -33.99 -24.84 -32.28
C GLU A 179 -34.25 -23.98 -33.53
N GLU A 180 -35.34 -23.20 -33.52
CA GLU A 180 -35.75 -22.36 -34.66
C GLU A 180 -34.91 -21.09 -34.77
N HIS A 181 -34.59 -20.45 -33.64
CA HIS A 181 -33.99 -19.12 -33.61
C HIS A 181 -32.58 -19.09 -33.00
N GLY A 182 -32.11 -20.20 -32.43
CA GLY A 182 -30.79 -20.29 -31.81
C GLY A 182 -29.61 -20.23 -32.79
N ARG A 183 -28.46 -19.78 -32.30
CA ARG A 183 -27.23 -19.55 -33.07
C ARG A 183 -26.37 -20.82 -33.09
N ALA A 184 -25.81 -21.14 -34.26
CA ALA A 184 -25.16 -22.45 -34.55
C ALA A 184 -23.91 -22.80 -33.71
N GLU A 185 -23.33 -21.83 -32.99
CA GLU A 185 -22.13 -22.00 -32.13
C GLU A 185 -22.37 -21.52 -30.69
N ALA A 186 -23.62 -21.20 -30.34
CA ALA A 186 -23.97 -20.71 -29.02
C ALA A 186 -24.33 -21.87 -28.07
N ARG A 187 -23.82 -21.82 -26.83
CA ARG A 187 -24.28 -22.67 -25.73
C ARG A 187 -25.73 -22.32 -25.42
N ARG A 188 -26.63 -23.30 -25.42
CA ARG A 188 -28.07 -23.11 -25.20
C ARG A 188 -28.41 -23.36 -23.74
N VAL A 189 -29.11 -22.42 -23.11
CA VAL A 189 -29.41 -22.41 -21.66
C VAL A 189 -30.90 -22.15 -21.46
N ILE A 190 -31.54 -22.90 -20.57
CA ILE A 190 -32.92 -22.67 -20.13
C ILE A 190 -32.90 -22.43 -18.62
N VAL A 191 -33.40 -21.28 -18.15
CA VAL A 191 -33.49 -20.93 -16.72
C VAL A 191 -34.96 -20.90 -16.31
N ILE A 192 -35.39 -21.75 -15.36
CA ILE A 192 -36.81 -21.90 -14.99
C ILE A 192 -37.13 -21.34 -13.61
N SER A 193 -37.78 -20.19 -13.52
CA SER A 193 -38.24 -19.56 -12.27
C SER A 193 -39.64 -20.05 -11.87
N THR A 194 -39.79 -20.64 -10.68
CA THR A 194 -41.05 -21.27 -10.19
C THR A 194 -41.05 -21.43 -8.68
N GLU A 195 -42.22 -21.51 -8.02
CA GLU A 195 -42.37 -21.87 -6.60
C GLU A 195 -42.10 -23.36 -6.29
N GLY A 196 -41.88 -24.18 -7.32
CA GLY A 196 -41.49 -25.59 -7.21
C GLY A 196 -42.61 -26.62 -7.08
N GLY A 197 -43.87 -26.20 -7.23
CA GLY A 197 -44.99 -27.10 -7.49
C GLY A 197 -45.08 -27.47 -8.97
N CYS A 198 -45.31 -28.75 -9.30
CA CYS A 198 -45.65 -29.22 -10.65
C CYS A 198 -47.03 -29.88 -10.63
N THR A 199 -47.79 -29.72 -11.72
CA THR A 199 -49.05 -30.46 -11.92
C THR A 199 -48.93 -31.60 -12.91
N ASP A 200 -47.88 -31.65 -13.73
CA ASP A 200 -47.68 -32.71 -14.70
C ASP A 200 -47.02 -33.96 -14.06
N PRO A 201 -47.38 -35.21 -14.48
CA PRO A 201 -47.02 -36.44 -13.76
C PRO A 201 -45.52 -36.76 -13.65
N GLN A 202 -44.68 -36.10 -14.46
CA GLN A 202 -43.23 -36.32 -14.49
C GLN A 202 -42.43 -35.03 -14.28
N CYS A 203 -43.09 -33.94 -13.88
CA CYS A 203 -42.53 -32.62 -13.59
C CYS A 203 -41.42 -32.22 -14.58
N GLY A 204 -41.71 -32.20 -15.88
CA GLY A 204 -40.77 -31.72 -16.90
C GLY A 204 -39.77 -32.73 -17.46
N ARG A 205 -39.68 -33.95 -16.93
CA ARG A 205 -38.68 -34.96 -17.34
C ARG A 205 -38.66 -35.30 -18.83
N LEU A 206 -39.82 -35.33 -19.50
CA LEU A 206 -39.89 -35.67 -20.92
C LEU A 206 -39.39 -34.51 -21.78
N GLY A 207 -39.79 -33.27 -21.45
CA GLY A 207 -39.30 -32.07 -22.11
C GLY A 207 -37.78 -31.93 -21.97
N SER A 208 -37.23 -32.17 -20.78
CA SER A 208 -35.79 -32.14 -20.53
C SER A 208 -35.01 -33.18 -21.35
N ASN A 209 -35.51 -34.41 -21.44
CA ASN A 209 -34.88 -35.46 -22.26
C ASN A 209 -34.90 -35.09 -23.75
N HIS A 210 -36.01 -34.53 -24.23
CA HIS A 210 -36.13 -34.09 -25.62
C HIS A 210 -35.10 -33.01 -25.94
N PHE A 211 -35.01 -31.96 -25.11
CA PHE A 211 -34.05 -30.87 -25.31
C PHE A 211 -32.59 -31.36 -25.32
N ARG A 212 -32.22 -32.27 -24.41
CA ARG A 212 -30.89 -32.90 -24.41
C ARG A 212 -30.58 -33.58 -25.75
N ASP A 213 -31.51 -34.41 -26.21
CA ASP A 213 -31.32 -35.27 -27.37
C ASP A 213 -31.29 -34.49 -28.69
N THR A 214 -32.00 -33.35 -28.78
CA THR A 214 -32.04 -32.52 -30.00
C THR A 214 -30.92 -31.49 -30.10
N THR A 215 -30.44 -30.96 -28.97
CA THR A 215 -29.46 -29.87 -28.96
C THR A 215 -28.02 -30.31 -28.75
N GLY A 216 -27.77 -31.57 -28.39
CA GLY A 216 -26.45 -32.04 -27.94
C GLY A 216 -25.91 -31.27 -26.73
N ALA A 217 -26.76 -30.47 -26.07
CA ALA A 217 -26.36 -29.61 -24.97
C ALA A 217 -26.09 -30.45 -23.72
N SER A 218 -24.87 -30.30 -23.20
CA SER A 218 -24.40 -30.99 -22.00
C SER A 218 -24.81 -30.32 -20.68
N GLU A 219 -25.51 -29.18 -20.70
CA GLU A 219 -25.84 -28.45 -19.48
C GLU A 219 -27.25 -27.83 -19.57
N ILE A 220 -28.17 -28.35 -18.76
CA ILE A 220 -29.44 -27.71 -18.42
C ILE A 220 -29.35 -27.35 -16.94
N ASP A 221 -29.46 -26.06 -16.61
CA ASP A 221 -29.44 -25.58 -15.24
C ASP A 221 -30.78 -25.01 -14.81
N LEU A 222 -31.38 -25.64 -13.82
CA LEU A 222 -32.74 -25.37 -13.38
C LEU A 222 -32.74 -24.56 -12.07
N VAL A 223 -32.78 -23.24 -12.16
CA VAL A 223 -32.87 -22.35 -10.97
C VAL A 223 -34.27 -22.34 -10.37
N LEU A 224 -34.50 -23.18 -9.38
CA LEU A 224 -35.81 -23.40 -8.79
C LEU A 224 -36.07 -22.46 -7.59
N LEU A 225 -36.88 -21.41 -7.80
CA LEU A 225 -37.23 -20.40 -6.80
C LEU A 225 -38.31 -20.88 -5.80
N ALA A 226 -38.01 -21.84 -4.93
CA ALA A 226 -38.95 -22.29 -3.92
C ALA A 226 -39.29 -21.17 -2.92
N LEU A 227 -40.56 -20.78 -2.84
CA LEU A 227 -41.05 -19.73 -1.96
C LEU A 227 -42.19 -20.29 -1.11
N ASP A 228 -42.04 -20.20 0.22
CA ASP A 228 -43.06 -20.59 1.17
C ASP A 228 -44.22 -19.57 1.08
N ILE A 229 -45.28 -19.94 0.38
CA ILE A 229 -46.48 -19.12 0.22
C ILE A 229 -47.53 -19.66 1.19
N GLU A 230 -48.06 -18.81 2.08
CA GLU A 230 -49.29 -19.12 2.80
C GLU A 230 -50.45 -19.18 1.76
N ARG A 231 -50.81 -20.40 1.34
CA ARG A 231 -51.71 -20.64 0.19
C ARG A 231 -53.17 -20.40 0.55
N ASP A 232 -53.64 -19.18 0.31
CA ASP A 232 -55.00 -18.72 0.64
C ASP A 232 -56.00 -18.78 -0.56
N CYS A 233 -55.64 -19.49 -1.65
CA CYS A 233 -56.53 -19.73 -2.80
C CYS A 233 -57.55 -20.84 -2.43
N PRO A 234 -58.88 -20.62 -2.49
CA PRO A 234 -59.88 -21.59 -2.03
C PRO A 234 -59.85 -22.95 -2.74
N ALA A 235 -59.30 -23.02 -3.97
CA ALA A 235 -59.15 -24.25 -4.74
C ALA A 235 -58.03 -25.19 -4.23
N HIS A 236 -57.23 -24.76 -3.24
CA HIS A 236 -55.96 -25.38 -2.88
C HIS A 236 -56.05 -26.54 -1.85
N GLN A 237 -57.25 -26.88 -1.34
CA GLN A 237 -57.40 -27.88 -0.27
C GLN A 237 -57.18 -29.35 -0.70
N LEU A 238 -57.03 -29.65 -2.00
CA LEU A 238 -56.92 -31.03 -2.50
C LEU A 238 -55.51 -31.51 -2.85
N VAL A 239 -54.48 -30.62 -2.88
CA VAL A 239 -53.10 -30.97 -3.29
C VAL A 239 -52.13 -30.78 -2.12
N LYS A 240 -52.38 -31.45 -1.00
CA LYS A 240 -51.67 -31.23 0.28
C LYS A 240 -50.49 -32.20 0.54
N ALA A 241 -49.94 -32.91 -0.46
CA ALA A 241 -49.10 -34.08 -0.16
C ALA A 241 -47.87 -34.34 -1.05
N ALA A 242 -47.24 -33.35 -1.70
CA ALA A 242 -46.06 -33.66 -2.55
C ALA A 242 -44.91 -32.64 -2.56
N THR A 243 -44.93 -31.59 -1.73
CA THR A 243 -44.04 -30.43 -1.93
C THR A 243 -42.62 -30.53 -1.36
N ILE A 244 -42.19 -31.64 -0.73
CA ILE A 244 -40.85 -31.70 -0.08
C ILE A 244 -39.93 -32.81 -0.60
N SER A 245 -40.34 -33.66 -1.55
CA SER A 245 -39.48 -34.80 -1.95
C SER A 245 -39.32 -35.05 -3.45
N LEU A 246 -39.64 -34.08 -4.33
CA LEU A 246 -39.59 -34.27 -5.79
C LEU A 246 -38.52 -33.46 -6.53
N MET A 247 -37.69 -32.67 -5.83
CA MET A 247 -36.53 -31.96 -6.43
C MET A 247 -35.46 -32.91 -7.03
N HIS A 248 -35.61 -34.22 -6.86
CA HIS A 248 -34.79 -35.24 -7.51
C HIS A 248 -35.23 -35.61 -8.95
N LEU A 249 -36.36 -35.11 -9.47
CA LEU A 249 -36.95 -35.65 -10.70
C LEU A 249 -36.66 -34.86 -11.99
N ILE A 250 -36.17 -33.61 -11.88
CA ILE A 250 -35.57 -32.88 -13.01
C ILE A 250 -34.04 -33.05 -13.02
N ALA A 251 -33.45 -33.50 -11.91
CA ALA A 251 -32.05 -33.90 -11.86
C ALA A 251 -31.84 -35.19 -12.66
N PHE A 252 -30.99 -35.13 -13.67
CA PHE A 252 -30.63 -36.24 -14.54
C PHE A 252 -30.17 -37.47 -13.73
N GLN A 253 -30.75 -38.65 -13.97
CA GLN A 253 -30.02 -39.89 -13.67
C GLN A 253 -29.01 -40.14 -14.78
N GLN A 254 -27.73 -39.87 -14.48
CA GLN A 254 -26.59 -40.28 -15.30
C GLN A 254 -26.26 -41.78 -15.07
N PRO A 255 -25.52 -42.44 -15.98
CA PRO A 255 -24.98 -43.77 -15.73
C PRO A 255 -24.18 -43.81 -14.42
N ALA A 256 -24.18 -44.93 -13.71
CA ALA A 256 -23.50 -45.06 -12.43
C ALA A 256 -22.00 -44.68 -12.52
N GLY A 257 -21.60 -43.56 -11.90
CA GLY A 257 -20.19 -43.17 -11.77
C GLY A 257 -19.89 -41.67 -11.84
N ASP A 258 -20.75 -40.85 -12.45
CA ASP A 258 -20.53 -39.40 -12.59
C ASP A 258 -21.41 -38.56 -11.62
N PRO A 259 -20.89 -37.45 -11.06
CA PRO A 259 -21.66 -36.57 -10.18
C PRO A 259 -22.71 -35.75 -10.96
N PRO A 260 -23.88 -35.44 -10.35
CA PRO A 260 -24.98 -34.76 -11.05
C PRO A 260 -24.60 -33.33 -11.47
N GLN A 261 -24.81 -32.98 -12.75
CA GLN A 261 -24.55 -31.66 -13.35
C GLN A 261 -25.83 -30.79 -13.49
N SER A 262 -26.75 -30.84 -12.53
CA SER A 262 -27.93 -29.96 -12.54
C SER A 262 -27.93 -29.08 -11.29
N LEU A 263 -27.73 -27.77 -11.45
CA LEU A 263 -27.84 -26.81 -10.35
C LEU A 263 -29.31 -26.54 -10.02
N VAL A 264 -29.69 -26.81 -8.77
CA VAL A 264 -30.94 -26.32 -8.16
C VAL A 264 -30.54 -25.29 -7.11
N SER A 265 -30.84 -24.02 -7.35
CA SER A 265 -30.55 -22.92 -6.39
C SER A 265 -31.85 -22.40 -5.79
N GLU A 266 -31.94 -22.41 -4.47
CA GLU A 266 -33.09 -21.91 -3.70
C GLU A 266 -32.80 -20.48 -3.20
N ILE A 267 -33.55 -19.49 -3.68
CA ILE A 267 -33.50 -18.13 -3.13
C ILE A 267 -34.40 -18.08 -1.90
N VAL A 268 -33.78 -17.89 -0.73
CA VAL A 268 -34.47 -17.82 0.56
C VAL A 268 -35.57 -16.75 0.52
N SER A 269 -36.83 -17.14 0.77
CA SER A 269 -37.98 -16.24 0.85
C SER A 269 -37.84 -15.16 1.94
N GLY A 270 -38.53 -14.04 1.76
CA GLY A 270 -38.57 -12.92 2.70
C GLY A 270 -39.95 -12.23 2.76
N ASP A 271 -39.98 -11.01 3.28
CA ASP A 271 -41.20 -10.22 3.44
C ASP A 271 -41.87 -9.89 2.12
N CYS A 272 -41.10 -9.78 1.02
CA CYS A 272 -41.62 -9.51 -0.31
C CYS A 272 -42.42 -10.69 -0.91
N ASN A 273 -42.38 -11.86 -0.29
CA ASN A 273 -43.10 -13.06 -0.74
C ASN A 273 -44.35 -13.35 0.12
N ARG A 274 -44.62 -12.54 1.15
CA ARG A 274 -45.71 -12.78 2.12
C ARG A 274 -46.99 -12.02 1.72
N PRO A 275 -48.18 -12.65 1.80
CA PRO A 275 -49.45 -12.02 1.39
C PRO A 275 -49.87 -10.80 2.22
N ASN A 276 -49.23 -10.52 3.36
CA ASN A 276 -49.51 -9.37 4.23
C ASN A 276 -48.25 -8.59 4.63
N GLY A 277 -47.07 -8.93 4.08
CA GLY A 277 -45.82 -8.22 4.35
C GLY A 277 -45.75 -6.94 3.53
N MET A 278 -45.23 -5.84 4.11
CA MET A 278 -44.69 -4.76 3.29
C MET A 278 -43.33 -5.23 2.77
N CYS A 279 -43.18 -5.36 1.46
CA CYS A 279 -41.90 -5.69 0.84
C CYS A 279 -40.89 -4.59 1.17
N SER A 280 -39.83 -4.92 1.91
CA SER A 280 -38.75 -3.97 2.20
C SER A 280 -37.78 -3.89 1.02
N ASP A 281 -37.18 -2.71 0.80
CA ASP A 281 -36.19 -2.53 -0.26
C ASP A 281 -34.98 -3.45 -0.08
N LEU A 282 -34.56 -3.70 1.17
CA LEU A 282 -33.46 -4.62 1.50
C LEU A 282 -33.77 -6.05 1.07
N ASP A 283 -34.96 -6.56 1.40
CA ASP A 283 -35.35 -7.92 1.03
C ASP A 283 -35.51 -8.07 -0.48
N ARG A 284 -36.08 -7.06 -1.14
CA ARG A 284 -36.18 -6.99 -2.59
C ARG A 284 -34.80 -7.01 -3.25
N ILE A 285 -33.91 -6.10 -2.88
CA ILE A 285 -32.55 -6.00 -3.44
C ILE A 285 -31.78 -7.30 -3.21
N ARG A 286 -31.86 -7.89 -2.01
CA ARG A 286 -31.23 -9.18 -1.69
C ARG A 286 -31.68 -10.27 -2.67
N GLN A 287 -32.99 -10.47 -2.84
CA GLN A 287 -33.53 -11.52 -3.71
C GLN A 287 -33.18 -11.28 -5.19
N LEU A 288 -33.26 -10.02 -5.65
CA LEU A 288 -32.89 -9.64 -7.02
C LEU A 288 -31.39 -9.86 -7.30
N ASN A 289 -30.52 -9.53 -6.34
CA ASN A 289 -29.09 -9.78 -6.45
C ASN A 289 -28.80 -11.29 -6.46
N SER A 290 -29.38 -12.06 -5.55
CA SER A 290 -29.22 -13.52 -5.53
C SER A 290 -29.60 -14.18 -6.85
N PHE A 291 -30.72 -13.76 -7.46
CA PHE A 291 -31.13 -14.26 -8.78
C PHE A 291 -30.10 -13.92 -9.86
N THR A 292 -29.64 -12.68 -9.86
CA THR A 292 -28.69 -12.18 -10.86
C THR A 292 -27.35 -12.92 -10.75
N GLU A 293 -26.90 -13.23 -9.53
CA GLU A 293 -25.72 -14.08 -9.27
C GLU A 293 -25.90 -15.50 -9.79
N ASP A 294 -27.06 -16.12 -9.57
CA ASP A 294 -27.32 -17.49 -10.02
C ASP A 294 -27.35 -17.58 -11.55
N VAL A 295 -27.99 -16.62 -12.22
CA VAL A 295 -27.96 -16.51 -13.68
C VAL A 295 -26.54 -16.33 -14.19
N ARG A 296 -25.75 -15.45 -13.56
CA ARG A 296 -24.35 -15.22 -13.90
C ARG A 296 -23.53 -16.51 -13.79
N ARG A 297 -23.70 -17.27 -12.69
CA ARG A 297 -23.02 -18.56 -12.46
C ARG A 297 -23.35 -19.56 -13.56
N ILE A 298 -24.63 -19.66 -13.94
CA ILE A 298 -25.10 -20.58 -14.98
C ILE A 298 -24.50 -20.23 -16.33
N LEU A 299 -24.51 -18.95 -16.71
CA LEU A 299 -24.05 -18.49 -18.02
C LEU A 299 -22.54 -18.69 -18.22
N ARG A 300 -21.75 -18.62 -17.14
CA ARG A 300 -20.30 -18.90 -17.15
C ARG A 300 -19.95 -20.39 -17.34
N GLY A 301 -20.93 -21.30 -17.23
CA GLY A 301 -20.74 -22.77 -17.28
C GLY A 301 -20.34 -23.30 -15.92
N HIS A 302 -20.80 -24.50 -15.53
CA HIS A 302 -20.55 -25.04 -14.19
C HIS A 302 -19.05 -25.13 -13.91
N PRO A 303 -18.47 -24.19 -13.15
CA PRO A 303 -17.10 -24.37 -12.75
C PRO A 303 -17.22 -25.32 -11.56
N THR A 304 -16.71 -26.54 -11.67
CA THR A 304 -16.53 -27.41 -10.50
C THR A 304 -15.88 -26.58 -9.40
N SER A 305 -16.54 -26.38 -8.25
CA SER A 305 -15.92 -25.60 -7.17
C SER A 305 -14.64 -26.30 -6.74
N HIS A 306 -13.52 -25.59 -6.85
CA HIS A 306 -12.22 -26.14 -6.50
C HIS A 306 -11.80 -25.61 -5.14
N SER A 307 -11.14 -26.46 -4.35
CA SER A 307 -10.42 -26.02 -3.15
C SER A 307 -8.95 -26.33 -3.32
N VAL A 308 -8.11 -25.33 -3.06
CA VAL A 308 -6.66 -25.46 -3.07
C VAL A 308 -6.13 -25.02 -1.72
N VAL A 309 -5.32 -25.87 -1.09
CA VAL A 309 -4.69 -25.56 0.20
C VAL A 309 -3.22 -25.23 -0.04
N VAL A 310 -2.80 -24.03 0.36
CA VAL A 310 -1.39 -23.62 0.42
C VAL A 310 -0.75 -24.29 1.62
N THR A 311 0.23 -25.17 1.37
CA THR A 311 0.87 -25.99 2.41
C THR A 311 2.31 -25.57 2.71
N THR A 312 2.86 -24.60 1.97
CA THR A 312 4.22 -24.09 2.19
C THR A 312 4.33 -22.58 1.98
N ALA A 313 5.23 -21.94 2.73
CA ALA A 313 5.55 -20.51 2.62
C ALA A 313 6.64 -20.20 1.58
N ALA A 314 7.05 -21.19 0.78
CA ALA A 314 8.01 -20.97 -0.30
C ALA A 314 7.37 -20.13 -1.43
N ASP A 315 8.15 -19.21 -2.01
CA ASP A 315 7.81 -18.48 -3.24
C ASP A 315 8.85 -18.80 -4.34
N PRO A 316 8.66 -19.90 -5.08
CA PRO A 316 9.56 -20.27 -6.16
C PRO A 316 9.34 -19.35 -7.38
N PRO A 317 10.28 -19.31 -8.34
CA PRO A 317 10.09 -18.57 -9.58
C PRO A 317 8.83 -19.03 -10.34
N PRO A 318 8.24 -18.17 -11.19
CA PRO A 318 7.12 -18.53 -12.05
C PRO A 318 7.35 -19.82 -12.85
N ASN A 319 6.30 -20.61 -13.07
CA ASN A 319 6.34 -21.90 -13.78
C ASN A 319 7.15 -23.02 -13.09
N SER A 320 7.43 -22.90 -11.80
CA SER A 320 8.08 -23.98 -11.05
C SER A 320 7.14 -25.19 -10.89
N PRO A 321 7.61 -26.43 -11.12
CA PRO A 321 6.77 -27.61 -11.03
C PRO A 321 6.24 -27.82 -9.61
N VAL A 322 5.00 -28.31 -9.51
CA VAL A 322 4.40 -28.73 -8.24
C VAL A 322 5.10 -30.01 -7.79
N ILE A 323 5.54 -30.04 -6.53
CA ILE A 323 6.06 -31.25 -5.87
C ILE A 323 4.87 -31.85 -5.11
N ASP A 324 4.65 -33.16 -5.24
CA ASP A 324 3.44 -33.85 -4.74
C ASP A 324 3.02 -33.40 -3.33
N ASN A 325 1.79 -32.86 -3.23
CA ASN A 325 1.12 -32.34 -2.03
C ASN A 325 1.77 -31.12 -1.33
N VAL A 326 2.73 -30.45 -1.98
CA VAL A 326 3.32 -29.19 -1.52
C VAL A 326 2.91 -28.06 -2.47
N PHE A 327 1.97 -27.22 -2.04
CA PHE A 327 1.45 -26.09 -2.83
C PHE A 327 1.87 -24.76 -2.22
N THR A 328 2.47 -23.91 -3.05
CA THR A 328 2.78 -22.51 -2.74
C THR A 328 1.58 -21.61 -3.09
N LEU A 329 1.52 -20.40 -2.53
CA LEU A 329 0.46 -19.44 -2.89
C LEU A 329 0.46 -19.11 -4.39
N ARG A 330 1.64 -18.92 -4.98
CA ARG A 330 1.81 -18.71 -6.43
C ARG A 330 1.14 -19.82 -7.24
N GLN A 331 1.48 -21.07 -6.95
CA GLN A 331 0.93 -22.22 -7.65
C GLN A 331 -0.57 -22.39 -7.40
N ALA A 332 -1.06 -22.03 -6.22
CA ALA A 332 -2.49 -22.05 -5.93
C ALA A 332 -3.26 -21.04 -6.80
N ILE A 333 -2.73 -19.82 -6.97
CA ILE A 333 -3.33 -18.80 -7.85
C ILE A 333 -3.24 -19.24 -9.33
N GLU A 334 -2.09 -19.73 -9.78
CA GLU A 334 -1.93 -20.27 -11.15
C GLU A 334 -2.94 -21.40 -11.42
N LYS A 335 -3.18 -22.26 -10.42
CA LYS A 335 -4.14 -23.35 -10.53
C LYS A 335 -5.58 -22.86 -10.56
N ALA A 336 -5.95 -21.92 -9.70
CA ALA A 336 -7.27 -21.28 -9.68
C ALA A 336 -7.58 -20.61 -11.02
N ASN A 337 -6.61 -19.87 -11.57
CA ASN A 337 -6.73 -19.27 -12.90
C ASN A 337 -6.88 -20.34 -14.00
N ALA A 338 -6.11 -21.43 -13.93
CA ALA A 338 -6.21 -22.53 -14.89
C ALA A 338 -7.55 -23.29 -14.83
N PHE A 339 -8.23 -23.27 -13.68
CA PHE A 339 -9.59 -23.78 -13.55
C PHE A 339 -10.65 -22.84 -14.13
N GLY A 340 -10.29 -21.59 -14.45
CA GLY A 340 -11.23 -20.59 -14.91
C GLY A 340 -12.04 -19.94 -13.79
N GLY A 341 -11.59 -20.04 -12.52
CA GLY A 341 -12.23 -19.37 -11.38
C GLY A 341 -12.87 -20.33 -10.37
N ASN A 342 -13.91 -19.86 -9.66
CA ASN A 342 -14.71 -20.60 -8.66
C ASN A 342 -13.84 -21.49 -7.74
N THR A 343 -12.79 -20.88 -7.20
CA THR A 343 -11.77 -21.60 -6.44
C THR A 343 -11.57 -20.92 -5.10
N THR A 344 -11.70 -21.69 -4.01
CA THR A 344 -11.33 -21.24 -2.67
C THR A 344 -9.91 -21.69 -2.36
N ILE A 345 -9.01 -20.73 -2.22
CA ILE A 345 -7.64 -20.89 -1.74
C ILE A 345 -7.61 -20.68 -0.23
N THR A 346 -7.17 -21.70 0.50
CA THR A 346 -6.98 -21.66 1.95
C THR A 346 -5.54 -21.98 2.31
N PHE A 347 -5.18 -21.86 3.59
CA PHE A 347 -3.82 -22.10 4.06
C PHE A 347 -3.80 -23.21 5.11
N ALA A 348 -2.71 -23.96 5.14
CA ALA A 348 -2.45 -24.92 6.21
C ALA A 348 -2.22 -24.18 7.55
N ASP A 349 -2.54 -24.86 8.65
CA ASP A 349 -2.36 -24.32 9.99
C ASP A 349 -0.89 -23.97 10.28
N ASN A 350 -0.67 -22.89 11.02
CA ASN A 350 0.65 -22.43 11.47
C ASN A 350 1.66 -22.17 10.34
N LEU A 351 1.18 -21.76 9.16
CA LEU A 351 2.07 -21.37 8.07
C LEU A 351 2.93 -20.16 8.49
N PRO A 352 4.27 -20.21 8.37
CA PRO A 352 5.11 -19.05 8.63
C PRO A 352 4.85 -17.96 7.57
N PRO A 353 5.30 -16.70 7.81
CA PRO A 353 5.17 -15.63 6.84
C PRO A 353 5.71 -16.03 5.46
N ILE A 354 4.91 -15.79 4.42
CA ILE A 354 5.29 -16.02 3.02
C ILE A 354 6.10 -14.81 2.57
N ILE A 355 7.42 -14.98 2.46
CA ILE A 355 8.32 -13.94 1.97
C ILE A 355 8.31 -13.95 0.44
N LEU A 356 7.72 -12.92 -0.16
CA LEU A 356 7.62 -12.78 -1.60
C LEU A 356 8.98 -12.42 -2.20
N ARG A 357 9.41 -13.21 -3.18
CA ARG A 357 10.67 -13.00 -3.92
C ARG A 357 10.41 -12.47 -5.33
N ASN A 358 9.21 -12.74 -5.86
CA ASN A 358 8.76 -12.26 -7.16
C ASN A 358 7.29 -11.78 -7.04
N PRO A 359 6.83 -10.87 -7.91
CA PRO A 359 5.40 -10.51 -7.98
C PRO A 359 4.53 -11.77 -8.10
N LEU A 360 3.44 -11.87 -7.33
CA LEU A 360 2.48 -12.96 -7.48
C LEU A 360 1.73 -12.84 -8.82
N PRO A 361 1.29 -13.96 -9.42
CA PRO A 361 0.41 -13.90 -10.58
C PRO A 361 -0.90 -13.23 -10.20
N SER A 362 -1.52 -12.51 -11.14
CA SER A 362 -2.82 -11.90 -10.87
C SER A 362 -3.92 -12.94 -10.71
N LEU A 363 -4.97 -12.61 -9.96
CA LEU A 363 -6.24 -13.34 -10.00
C LEU A 363 -6.92 -12.96 -11.32
N ALA A 364 -6.70 -13.78 -12.34
CA ALA A 364 -7.07 -13.52 -13.72
C ALA A 364 -8.38 -14.20 -14.14
N ALA A 365 -8.97 -14.98 -13.25
CA ALA A 365 -10.27 -15.61 -13.42
C ALA A 365 -11.23 -15.19 -12.30
N PRO A 366 -12.55 -15.21 -12.56
CA PRO A 366 -13.52 -14.69 -11.61
C PRO A 366 -13.76 -15.66 -10.44
N ASP A 367 -14.48 -15.20 -9.42
CA ASP A 367 -14.99 -16.06 -8.34
C ASP A 367 -13.87 -16.81 -7.58
N ILE A 368 -12.67 -16.22 -7.46
CA ILE A 368 -11.56 -16.75 -6.66
C ILE A 368 -11.63 -16.15 -5.26
N GLU A 369 -11.71 -17.01 -4.25
CA GLU A 369 -11.60 -16.62 -2.84
C GLU A 369 -10.21 -16.96 -2.30
N ILE A 370 -9.48 -15.98 -1.77
CA ILE A 370 -8.30 -16.20 -0.93
C ILE A 370 -8.69 -15.94 0.52
N ALA A 371 -8.85 -17.02 1.28
CA ALA A 371 -9.24 -16.99 2.69
C ALA A 371 -8.01 -17.23 3.58
N GLY A 372 -7.35 -16.15 4.00
CA GLY A 372 -6.26 -16.16 4.98
C GLY A 372 -6.72 -16.57 6.39
N CYS A 373 -8.01 -16.39 6.67
CA CYS A 373 -8.68 -16.85 7.89
C CYS A 373 -10.19 -16.92 7.62
N LYS A 374 -10.81 -18.09 7.81
CA LYS A 374 -12.21 -18.33 7.38
C LYS A 374 -13.28 -17.63 8.22
N ASP A 375 -13.02 -17.34 9.50
CA ASP A 375 -14.05 -16.81 10.43
C ASP A 375 -13.54 -15.69 11.36
N GLY A 376 -12.43 -15.03 11.03
CA GLY A 376 -11.88 -13.90 11.79
C GLY A 376 -11.19 -14.25 13.13
N ASP A 377 -11.37 -15.48 13.64
CA ASP A 377 -10.83 -15.95 14.94
C ASP A 377 -9.57 -16.83 14.80
N CYS A 378 -8.91 -16.80 13.63
CA CYS A 378 -7.68 -17.52 13.31
C CYS A 378 -6.47 -16.59 13.14
N ALA A 379 -5.27 -17.15 13.35
CA ALA A 379 -4.03 -16.46 13.03
C ALA A 379 -3.98 -16.17 11.52
N ARG A 380 -3.99 -14.88 11.16
CA ARG A 380 -3.91 -14.42 9.76
C ARG A 380 -2.59 -14.86 9.13
N VAL A 381 -2.66 -15.35 7.89
CA VAL A 381 -1.46 -15.62 7.10
C VAL A 381 -0.82 -14.32 6.63
N THR A 382 0.50 -14.21 6.81
CA THR A 382 1.27 -13.02 6.42
C THR A 382 1.93 -13.19 5.06
N LEU A 383 1.73 -12.22 4.18
CA LEU A 383 2.46 -12.00 2.93
C LEU A 383 3.40 -10.82 3.12
N ASP A 384 4.71 -11.01 2.93
CA ASP A 384 5.73 -9.98 3.14
C ASP A 384 6.49 -9.67 1.85
N GLY A 385 6.32 -8.45 1.34
CA GLY A 385 6.93 -7.96 0.11
C GLY A 385 8.37 -7.43 0.24
N SER A 386 8.96 -7.43 1.44
CA SER A 386 10.27 -6.79 1.72
C SER A 386 11.46 -7.33 0.91
N SER A 387 11.32 -8.52 0.30
CA SER A 387 12.37 -9.16 -0.48
C SER A 387 12.22 -9.02 -2.00
N ILE A 388 11.18 -8.32 -2.49
CA ILE A 388 11.00 -8.05 -3.92
C ILE A 388 11.97 -6.92 -4.31
N GLN A 389 12.81 -7.14 -5.34
CA GLN A 389 13.82 -6.16 -5.80
C GLN A 389 13.48 -5.55 -7.17
N GLY A 390 13.79 -4.25 -7.37
CA GLY A 390 13.75 -3.55 -8.67
C GLY A 390 12.65 -2.50 -8.84
N ASP A 391 12.64 -1.80 -9.99
CA ASP A 391 11.68 -0.72 -10.34
C ASP A 391 10.23 -1.20 -10.50
N GLN A 392 10.02 -2.52 -10.57
CA GLN A 392 8.69 -3.13 -10.51
C GLN A 392 8.26 -3.23 -9.05
N HIS A 393 7.78 -2.12 -8.51
CA HIS A 393 7.07 -2.06 -7.24
C HIS A 393 5.87 -3.00 -7.30
N ALA A 394 6.06 -4.25 -6.86
CA ALA A 394 5.03 -5.27 -6.96
C ALA A 394 3.97 -5.04 -5.89
N ASP A 395 2.71 -5.13 -6.30
CA ASP A 395 1.59 -5.21 -5.37
C ASP A 395 1.64 -6.55 -4.61
N GLY A 396 1.11 -6.57 -3.39
CA GLY A 396 1.02 -7.81 -2.61
C GLY A 396 0.14 -8.84 -3.31
N LEU A 397 -1.08 -8.44 -3.68
CA LEU A 397 -1.97 -9.19 -4.56
C LEU A 397 -2.51 -8.29 -5.67
N TRP A 398 -2.69 -8.86 -6.87
CA TRP A 398 -3.29 -8.17 -8.00
C TRP A 398 -4.52 -8.94 -8.48
N ILE A 399 -5.70 -8.32 -8.41
CA ILE A 399 -6.94 -8.82 -9.00
C ILE A 399 -7.08 -8.20 -10.38
N SER A 400 -7.16 -9.05 -11.41
CA SER A 400 -7.37 -8.63 -12.80
C SER A 400 -8.64 -9.18 -13.41
N SER A 401 -9.58 -9.61 -12.57
CA SER A 401 -10.90 -10.14 -12.91
C SER A 401 -11.95 -9.57 -11.93
N ASN A 402 -13.09 -10.24 -11.78
CA ASN A 402 -14.22 -9.80 -10.96
C ASN A 402 -14.72 -10.90 -9.98
N HIS A 403 -15.52 -10.51 -9.00
CA HIS A 403 -16.10 -11.38 -7.95
C HIS A 403 -15.06 -12.14 -7.12
N CYS A 404 -13.82 -11.66 -7.07
CA CYS A 404 -12.80 -12.22 -6.22
C CYS A 404 -12.98 -11.73 -4.78
N ILE A 405 -12.72 -12.61 -3.83
CA ILE A 405 -12.77 -12.33 -2.39
C ILE A 405 -11.36 -12.46 -1.84
N VAL A 406 -10.85 -11.41 -1.19
CA VAL A 406 -9.57 -11.47 -0.47
C VAL A 406 -9.82 -11.10 0.97
N ARG A 407 -9.59 -12.07 1.87
CA ARG A 407 -9.95 -11.88 3.27
C ARG A 407 -9.01 -12.50 4.28
N GLY A 408 -8.95 -11.86 5.44
CA GLY A 408 -8.24 -12.41 6.60
C GLY A 408 -6.73 -12.59 6.40
N LEU A 409 -6.11 -11.83 5.50
CA LEU A 409 -4.65 -11.82 5.30
C LEU A 409 -3.98 -10.68 6.06
N THR A 410 -2.69 -10.85 6.37
CA THR A 410 -1.79 -9.74 6.66
C THR A 410 -0.91 -9.53 5.43
N ILE A 411 -0.93 -8.35 4.82
CA ILE A 411 -0.11 -8.02 3.64
C ILE A 411 0.75 -6.81 3.97
N GLN A 412 2.06 -6.98 3.91
CA GLN A 412 2.98 -5.97 4.39
C GLN A 412 4.22 -5.76 3.53
N ASN A 413 4.81 -4.57 3.64
CA ASN A 413 6.10 -4.19 3.05
C ASN A 413 6.17 -4.38 1.53
N CYS A 414 5.05 -4.29 0.82
CA CYS A 414 5.03 -4.32 -0.64
C CYS A 414 5.47 -2.96 -1.21
N GLY A 415 6.27 -2.95 -2.28
CA GLY A 415 6.65 -1.71 -2.95
C GLY A 415 5.47 -1.01 -3.62
N GLY A 416 4.48 -1.78 -4.10
CA GLY A 416 3.23 -1.30 -4.70
C GLY A 416 2.10 -1.13 -3.68
N ALA A 417 0.86 -1.43 -4.09
CA ALA A 417 -0.26 -1.53 -3.17
C ALA A 417 -0.26 -2.85 -2.39
N GLY A 418 -0.91 -2.89 -1.23
CA GLY A 418 -1.18 -4.17 -0.57
C GLY A 418 -2.03 -5.07 -1.45
N ILE A 419 -3.14 -4.52 -1.96
CA ILE A 419 -4.01 -5.18 -2.94
C ILE A 419 -4.32 -4.19 -4.07
N LYS A 420 -4.05 -4.58 -5.30
CA LYS A 420 -4.41 -3.83 -6.51
C LYS A 420 -5.58 -4.51 -7.23
N ILE A 421 -6.59 -3.75 -7.60
CA ILE A 421 -7.69 -4.19 -8.46
C ILE A 421 -7.58 -3.41 -9.77
N ARG A 422 -7.30 -4.12 -10.87
CA ARG A 422 -7.33 -3.55 -12.22
C ARG A 422 -7.79 -4.63 -13.20
N PRO A 423 -9.03 -4.57 -13.69
CA PRO A 423 -9.57 -5.58 -14.60
C PRO A 423 -8.72 -5.69 -15.87
N ALA A 424 -8.51 -6.91 -16.34
CA ALA A 424 -7.78 -7.18 -17.58
C ALA A 424 -8.65 -7.01 -18.83
N SER A 425 -9.97 -6.84 -18.67
CA SER A 425 -10.93 -6.70 -19.76
C SER A 425 -12.09 -5.75 -19.38
N PRO A 426 -12.74 -5.10 -20.35
CA PRO A 426 -13.95 -4.31 -20.09
C PRO A 426 -15.15 -5.13 -19.57
N CYS A 427 -15.22 -6.45 -19.83
CA CYS A 427 -16.32 -7.27 -19.31
C CYS A 427 -16.17 -7.58 -17.80
N ASP A 428 -14.95 -7.41 -17.27
CA ASP A 428 -14.64 -7.49 -15.85
C ASP A 428 -14.79 -6.13 -15.14
N ALA A 429 -15.24 -5.08 -15.84
CA ALA A 429 -15.36 -3.74 -15.29
C ALA A 429 -16.46 -3.62 -14.21
N ALA A 430 -17.49 -4.48 -14.15
CA ALA A 430 -18.17 -4.62 -12.85
C ALA A 430 -17.39 -5.64 -12.01
N GLY A 431 -16.51 -5.08 -11.18
CA GLY A 431 -15.55 -5.79 -10.37
C GLY A 431 -16.21 -6.64 -9.32
N HIS A 432 -17.20 -6.13 -8.56
CA HIS A 432 -17.88 -6.88 -7.49
C HIS A 432 -16.93 -7.66 -6.55
N ASN A 433 -15.69 -7.18 -6.41
CA ASN A 433 -14.69 -7.82 -5.58
C ASN A 433 -14.94 -7.44 -4.12
N LEU A 434 -14.70 -8.37 -3.20
CA LEU A 434 -14.81 -8.14 -1.77
C LEU A 434 -13.42 -8.22 -1.11
N ILE A 435 -12.96 -7.10 -0.57
CA ILE A 435 -11.72 -7.01 0.18
C ILE A 435 -12.09 -6.75 1.63
N ASP A 436 -12.05 -7.78 2.49
CA ASP A 436 -12.47 -7.63 3.88
C ASP A 436 -11.56 -8.24 4.94
N LYS A 437 -11.55 -7.64 6.13
CA LYS A 437 -10.88 -8.20 7.33
C LYS A 437 -9.38 -8.44 7.14
N ASN A 438 -8.73 -7.74 6.21
CA ASN A 438 -7.28 -7.81 6.02
C ASN A 438 -6.55 -6.84 6.95
N THR A 439 -5.27 -7.12 7.21
CA THR A 439 -4.33 -6.19 7.83
C THR A 439 -3.31 -5.77 6.77
N LEU A 440 -3.35 -4.52 6.33
CA LEU A 440 -2.51 -3.98 5.27
C LEU A 440 -1.51 -3.01 5.89
N PHE A 441 -0.21 -3.31 5.81
CA PHE A 441 0.81 -2.57 6.55
C PHE A 441 2.01 -2.15 5.71
N ASN A 442 2.36 -0.86 5.71
CA ASN A 442 3.59 -0.34 5.12
C ASN A 442 3.78 -0.71 3.63
N ASN A 443 2.71 -0.55 2.83
CA ASN A 443 2.75 -0.75 1.39
C ASN A 443 2.97 0.59 0.67
N GLY A 444 3.85 0.62 -0.33
CA GLY A 444 4.45 1.84 -0.89
C GLY A 444 3.53 2.75 -1.71
N VAL A 445 2.41 2.25 -2.23
CA VAL A 445 1.42 3.07 -2.98
C VAL A 445 0.16 3.29 -2.14
N ALA A 446 -0.58 2.21 -1.89
CA ALA A 446 -1.81 2.25 -1.09
C ALA A 446 -2.02 0.96 -0.30
N GLY A 447 -2.93 0.99 0.68
CA GLY A 447 -3.46 -0.26 1.25
C GLY A 447 -4.19 -1.05 0.17
N VAL A 448 -5.24 -0.45 -0.39
CA VAL A 448 -6.00 -0.95 -1.54
C VAL A 448 -6.00 0.09 -2.66
N LEU A 449 -5.69 -0.33 -3.88
CA LEU A 449 -5.68 0.52 -5.08
C LEU A 449 -6.67 -0.03 -6.11
N VAL A 450 -7.63 0.78 -6.55
CA VAL A 450 -8.65 0.38 -7.55
C VAL A 450 -8.50 1.21 -8.81
N LEU A 451 -8.34 0.55 -9.95
CA LEU A 451 -8.05 1.19 -11.23
C LEU A 451 -8.99 0.71 -12.32
N ASP A 452 -9.20 1.55 -13.33
CA ASP A 452 -9.90 1.21 -14.55
C ASP A 452 -9.03 0.30 -15.46
N PRO A 453 -9.65 -0.41 -16.42
CA PRO A 453 -8.92 -1.15 -17.44
C PRO A 453 -7.95 -0.27 -18.23
N ASP A 454 -6.85 -0.85 -18.74
CA ASP A 454 -5.83 -0.08 -19.45
C ASP A 454 -6.41 0.67 -20.68
N PRO A 455 -6.15 1.98 -20.87
CA PRO A 455 -6.76 2.80 -21.93
C PRO A 455 -6.52 2.32 -23.37
N GLY A 456 -5.54 1.43 -23.57
CA GLY A 456 -5.18 0.85 -24.88
C GLY A 456 -6.06 -0.33 -25.32
N GLN A 457 -6.87 -0.88 -24.42
CA GLN A 457 -7.82 -1.95 -24.73
C GLN A 457 -9.21 -1.37 -24.93
N LEU A 458 -9.55 -1.09 -26.21
CA LEU A 458 -10.88 -0.73 -26.73
C LEU A 458 -11.81 0.01 -25.76
N ALA A 459 -11.83 1.34 -25.86
CA ALA A 459 -12.73 2.29 -25.22
C ALA A 459 -14.22 1.88 -25.28
N LEU A 460 -14.63 1.03 -24.35
CA LEU A 460 -16.02 0.80 -23.99
C LEU A 460 -16.26 1.52 -22.66
N ASN A 461 -17.37 2.24 -22.58
CA ASN A 461 -17.83 3.03 -21.43
C ASN A 461 -18.11 2.15 -20.19
N GLY A 462 -17.07 1.57 -19.58
CA GLY A 462 -17.17 0.69 -18.44
C GLY A 462 -16.04 0.97 -17.47
N HIS A 463 -16.40 1.57 -16.33
CA HIS A 463 -15.50 1.78 -15.21
C HIS A 463 -15.46 0.55 -14.30
N ASN A 464 -14.36 0.34 -13.58
CA ASN A 464 -14.18 -0.71 -12.59
C ASN A 464 -15.05 -0.45 -11.33
N VAL A 465 -16.32 -0.85 -11.34
CA VAL A 465 -17.33 -0.55 -10.32
C VAL A 465 -17.70 -1.75 -9.44
N GLY A 466 -18.30 -1.48 -8.28
CA GLY A 466 -18.89 -2.47 -7.38
C GLY A 466 -17.88 -3.14 -6.44
N ASN A 467 -16.65 -2.65 -6.34
CA ASN A 467 -15.65 -3.21 -5.44
C ASN A 467 -15.93 -2.78 -4.00
N THR A 468 -16.30 -3.74 -3.15
CA THR A 468 -16.57 -3.51 -1.73
C THR A 468 -15.31 -3.71 -0.89
N ILE A 469 -14.91 -2.68 -0.16
CA ILE A 469 -13.70 -2.66 0.66
C ILE A 469 -14.15 -2.35 2.09
N SER A 470 -14.11 -3.34 2.98
CA SER A 470 -14.68 -3.16 4.32
C SER A 470 -13.89 -3.90 5.40
N GLU A 471 -13.96 -3.45 6.64
CA GLU A 471 -13.36 -4.12 7.81
C GLU A 471 -11.83 -4.35 7.72
N ASN A 472 -11.12 -3.63 6.85
CA ASN A 472 -9.68 -3.73 6.73
C ASN A 472 -8.98 -2.84 7.76
N SER A 473 -7.95 -3.35 8.44
CA SER A 473 -7.04 -2.52 9.24
C SER A 473 -5.86 -2.11 8.37
N ILE A 474 -5.68 -0.81 8.18
CA ILE A 474 -4.67 -0.27 7.26
C ILE A 474 -3.71 0.64 8.03
N ALA A 475 -2.41 0.50 7.82
CA ALA A 475 -1.41 1.36 8.45
C ALA A 475 -0.16 1.53 7.60
N GLY A 476 0.46 2.71 7.64
CA GLY A 476 1.80 2.95 7.08
C GLY A 476 1.87 3.04 5.56
N SER A 477 0.75 2.89 4.86
CA SER A 477 0.66 3.21 3.43
C SER A 477 0.38 4.71 3.24
N PRO A 478 0.89 5.34 2.17
CA PRO A 478 0.66 6.77 1.90
C PRO A 478 -0.82 7.13 1.80
N ILE A 479 -1.62 6.29 1.15
CA ILE A 479 -3.06 6.41 1.04
C ILE A 479 -3.69 5.08 1.45
N PRO A 480 -4.71 5.05 2.32
CA PRO A 480 -5.27 3.77 2.75
C PRO A 480 -6.06 3.05 1.65
N ILE A 481 -6.97 3.76 0.98
CA ILE A 481 -7.78 3.31 -0.14
C ILE A 481 -7.73 4.42 -1.19
N ASP A 482 -7.27 4.09 -2.39
CA ASP A 482 -7.04 5.01 -3.51
C ASP A 482 -7.82 4.50 -4.73
N LEU A 483 -8.66 5.37 -5.31
CA LEU A 483 -9.39 5.10 -6.54
C LEU A 483 -8.68 5.86 -7.68
N SER A 484 -8.48 5.24 -8.84
CA SER A 484 -7.70 5.79 -9.98
C SER A 484 -6.20 5.99 -9.77
N GLY A 485 -5.67 5.92 -8.54
CA GLY A 485 -4.22 6.01 -8.31
C GLY A 485 -3.68 7.43 -8.49
N ASP A 486 -4.53 8.44 -8.39
CA ASP A 486 -4.21 9.85 -8.57
C ASP A 486 -4.09 10.62 -7.25
N GLY A 487 -4.43 9.99 -6.13
CA GLY A 487 -4.32 10.59 -4.81
C GLY A 487 -5.61 10.44 -4.03
N ILE A 488 -5.93 11.45 -3.23
CA ILE A 488 -7.26 11.59 -2.65
C ILE A 488 -8.06 12.47 -3.60
N THR A 489 -9.16 11.96 -4.11
CA THR A 489 -10.18 12.69 -4.85
C THR A 489 -11.03 13.47 -3.85
N CYS A 490 -11.17 14.78 -4.07
CA CYS A 490 -11.86 15.66 -3.16
C CYS A 490 -13.33 15.78 -3.50
N ASN A 491 -14.20 15.79 -2.49
CA ASN A 491 -15.61 16.09 -2.66
C ASN A 491 -15.77 17.50 -3.28
N ASP A 492 -16.36 17.58 -4.47
CA ASP A 492 -16.74 18.84 -5.12
C ASP A 492 -18.23 18.85 -5.50
N ALA A 493 -18.87 19.99 -5.27
CA ALA A 493 -20.31 20.10 -5.46
C ALA A 493 -20.68 20.06 -6.96
N GLY A 494 -21.30 18.97 -7.39
CA GLY A 494 -21.95 18.85 -8.70
C GLY A 494 -21.06 18.38 -9.84
N ASP A 495 -19.95 17.71 -9.53
CA ASP A 495 -19.31 16.84 -10.51
C ASP A 495 -20.16 15.57 -10.73
N PHE A 496 -19.89 14.88 -11.83
CA PHE A 496 -20.43 13.54 -12.04
C PHE A 496 -19.33 12.57 -11.63
N ASP A 497 -19.51 11.87 -10.51
CA ASP A 497 -18.62 10.80 -10.08
C ASP A 497 -18.56 9.72 -11.21
N ASP A 498 -17.49 9.71 -12.01
CA ASP A 498 -17.27 8.80 -13.16
C ASP A 498 -15.83 8.26 -13.15
N GLY A 499 -15.66 6.94 -12.97
CA GLY A 499 -14.36 6.28 -12.78
C GLY A 499 -14.46 5.00 -11.93
N PRO A 500 -13.33 4.40 -11.50
CA PRO A 500 -13.31 3.19 -10.66
C PRO A 500 -14.12 3.40 -9.38
N ASN A 501 -15.01 2.48 -9.04
CA ASN A 501 -16.01 2.63 -7.98
C ASN A 501 -16.81 3.94 -8.09
N LYS A 502 -17.04 4.38 -9.32
CA LYS A 502 -17.58 5.69 -9.69
C LYS A 502 -16.76 6.87 -9.21
N LEU A 503 -15.55 6.68 -8.66
CA LEU A 503 -14.88 7.71 -7.84
C LEU A 503 -15.76 8.20 -6.71
N THR A 504 -16.53 7.29 -6.09
CA THR A 504 -17.35 7.64 -4.93
C THR A 504 -16.45 8.33 -3.90
N ASN A 505 -16.70 9.61 -3.68
CA ASN A 505 -15.95 10.43 -2.76
C ASN A 505 -16.21 10.01 -1.28
N TYR A 506 -15.46 10.54 -0.32
CA TYR A 506 -15.59 10.18 1.11
C TYR A 506 -16.72 10.97 1.81
N LEU A 507 -16.97 10.76 3.12
CA LEU A 507 -17.98 11.55 3.85
C LEU A 507 -17.63 13.06 3.91
N ASP A 508 -18.55 13.92 3.49
CA ASP A 508 -18.39 15.40 3.55
C ASP A 508 -18.24 15.92 4.98
N GLN A 509 -19.01 15.34 5.89
CA GLN A 509 -18.98 15.72 7.29
C GLN A 509 -18.75 14.47 8.14
N LEU A 510 -17.68 14.50 8.93
CA LEU A 510 -17.46 13.54 10.01
C LEU A 510 -16.96 14.31 11.22
N SER A 511 -17.80 14.41 12.25
CA SER A 511 -17.42 15.03 13.52
C SER A 511 -17.84 14.13 14.68
N ALA A 512 -16.96 13.97 15.67
CA ALA A 512 -17.18 13.06 16.78
C ALA A 512 -17.32 13.84 18.09
N THR A 513 -18.38 13.57 18.83
CA THR A 513 -18.51 13.97 20.24
C THR A 513 -18.19 12.76 21.11
N VAL A 514 -17.03 12.80 21.77
CA VAL A 514 -16.55 11.73 22.64
C VAL A 514 -17.01 11.99 24.07
N THR A 515 -17.71 11.03 24.66
CA THR A 515 -18.08 11.02 26.08
C THR A 515 -17.41 9.82 26.78
N PRO A 516 -17.41 9.74 28.12
CA PRO A 516 -16.85 8.59 28.83
C PRO A 516 -17.50 7.24 28.52
N VAL A 517 -18.68 7.23 27.90
CA VAL A 517 -19.50 6.02 27.65
C VAL A 517 -19.71 5.79 26.16
N ASP A 518 -20.00 6.86 25.40
CA ASP A 518 -20.36 6.79 23.99
C ASP A 518 -19.52 7.75 23.13
N ILE A 519 -19.32 7.40 21.85
CA ILE A 519 -18.92 8.33 20.80
C ILE A 519 -20.11 8.54 19.87
N VAL A 520 -20.52 9.79 19.70
CA VAL A 520 -21.58 10.18 18.77
C VAL A 520 -20.95 10.86 17.58
N PHE A 521 -21.09 10.26 16.39
CA PHE A 521 -20.65 10.81 15.12
C PHE A 521 -21.80 11.54 14.45
N SER A 522 -21.57 12.80 14.07
CA SER A 522 -22.38 13.53 13.13
C SER A 522 -21.76 13.37 11.75
N CYS A 523 -22.50 12.67 10.89
CA CYS A 523 -22.09 12.27 9.55
C CYS A 523 -22.88 13.05 8.49
N GLY A 524 -22.25 13.33 7.35
CA GLY A 524 -22.90 13.91 6.18
C GLY A 524 -22.41 13.29 4.88
N ILE A 525 -23.34 13.09 3.95
CA ILE A 525 -23.10 12.58 2.59
C ILE A 525 -23.83 13.51 1.61
N ASP A 526 -23.06 14.18 0.75
CA ASP A 526 -23.48 15.06 -0.33
C ASP A 526 -23.28 14.36 -1.68
N SER A 527 -23.97 13.23 -1.88
CA SER A 527 -23.93 12.54 -3.17
C SER A 527 -25.26 12.72 -3.93
N PRO A 528 -25.23 13.19 -5.19
CA PRO A 528 -26.44 13.37 -6.00
C PRO A 528 -27.06 12.06 -6.57
N ILE A 529 -26.63 10.86 -6.15
CA ILE A 529 -26.89 9.60 -6.90
C ILE A 529 -27.89 8.63 -6.22
N ALA A 530 -28.79 8.09 -7.05
CA ALA A 530 -29.98 7.26 -6.80
C ALA A 530 -29.78 5.82 -6.26
N ASN A 531 -28.70 5.50 -5.52
CA ASN A 531 -28.37 4.12 -5.12
C ASN A 531 -28.34 3.89 -3.59
N ALA A 532 -29.28 4.47 -2.86
CA ALA A 532 -29.55 4.09 -1.48
C ALA A 532 -29.96 2.60 -1.38
N PRO A 533 -29.67 1.91 -0.26
CA PRO A 533 -29.07 2.41 0.98
C PRO A 533 -27.53 2.52 0.91
N PHE A 534 -26.98 3.44 1.70
CA PHE A 534 -25.53 3.56 1.91
C PHE A 534 -25.11 2.87 3.21
N VAL A 535 -23.92 2.27 3.22
CA VAL A 535 -23.25 1.77 4.42
C VAL A 535 -22.07 2.68 4.74
N VAL A 536 -21.99 3.17 5.97
CA VAL A 536 -20.88 3.96 6.46
C VAL A 536 -20.04 3.12 7.40
N GLU A 537 -18.76 2.99 7.10
CA GLU A 537 -17.78 2.38 7.99
C GLU A 537 -16.89 3.46 8.59
N ILE A 538 -16.84 3.53 9.92
CA ILE A 538 -16.03 4.49 10.66
C ILE A 538 -14.82 3.79 11.23
N PHE A 539 -13.66 4.41 11.09
CA PHE A 539 -12.36 3.94 11.54
C PHE A 539 -11.83 4.83 12.66
N ALA A 540 -11.37 4.20 13.74
CA ALA A 540 -10.52 4.87 14.71
C ALA A 540 -9.10 4.98 14.13
N VAL A 541 -8.54 6.18 14.17
CA VAL A 541 -7.18 6.42 13.70
C VAL A 541 -6.28 6.66 14.90
N SER A 542 -5.31 5.79 15.10
CA SER A 542 -4.23 5.97 16.08
C SER A 542 -2.94 6.36 15.36
N SER A 543 -2.15 7.27 15.93
CA SER A 543 -0.77 7.50 15.49
C SER A 543 0.21 6.76 16.40
N GLY A 544 1.29 6.23 15.82
CA GLY A 544 2.32 5.53 16.58
C GLY A 544 3.71 5.73 15.99
N PRO A 545 4.78 5.66 16.81
CA PRO A 545 6.14 5.83 16.33
C PRO A 545 6.53 4.67 15.42
N SER A 546 7.11 4.98 14.26
CA SER A 546 7.78 4.01 13.38
C SER A 546 9.19 4.49 13.04
N PRO A 547 10.08 3.61 12.55
CA PRO A 547 11.38 4.01 12.01
C PRO A 547 11.28 5.06 10.88
N ALA A 548 10.13 5.15 10.20
CA ALA A 548 9.87 6.05 9.07
C ALA A 548 9.08 7.33 9.45
N GLY A 549 8.71 7.53 10.72
CA GLY A 549 7.86 8.64 11.17
C GLY A 549 6.64 8.17 11.99
N GLU A 550 5.73 9.08 12.35
CA GLU A 550 4.42 8.67 12.89
C GLU A 550 3.61 8.00 11.78
N ILE A 551 3.15 6.78 12.03
CA ILE A 551 2.28 6.04 11.12
C ILE A 551 0.84 6.14 11.64
N GLU A 552 -0.08 6.52 10.75
CA GLU A 552 -1.51 6.34 10.99
C GLU A 552 -1.89 4.88 10.89
N ARG A 553 -2.74 4.45 11.82
CA ARG A 553 -3.40 3.14 11.77
C ARG A 553 -4.90 3.33 11.82
N PHE A 554 -5.55 2.93 10.73
CA PHE A 554 -6.99 2.87 10.58
C PHE A 554 -7.47 1.51 11.07
N THR A 555 -8.32 1.53 12.09
CA THR A 555 -8.91 0.33 12.69
C THR A 555 -10.43 0.45 12.61
N PRO A 556 -11.14 -0.51 11.97
CA PRO A 556 -12.59 -0.52 11.93
C PRO A 556 -13.19 -0.37 13.32
N LEU A 557 -14.11 0.58 13.47
CA LEU A 557 -14.80 0.84 14.74
C LEU A 557 -16.27 0.41 14.68
N ILE A 558 -16.97 0.82 13.63
CA ILE A 558 -18.38 0.46 13.42
C ILE A 558 -18.72 0.54 11.93
N SER A 559 -19.60 -0.36 11.49
CA SER A 559 -20.29 -0.25 10.20
C SER A 559 -21.78 -0.06 10.48
N ALA A 560 -22.39 0.93 9.84
CA ALA A 560 -23.79 1.28 10.06
C ALA A 560 -24.45 1.70 8.74
N MET A 561 -25.71 1.33 8.56
CA MET A 561 -26.52 1.82 7.44
C MET A 561 -26.82 3.31 7.66
N ALA A 562 -26.63 4.15 6.65
CA ALA A 562 -26.99 5.56 6.69
C ALA A 562 -28.53 5.68 6.61
N PRO A 563 -29.22 6.05 7.71
CA PRO A 563 -30.67 5.96 7.77
C PRO A 563 -31.36 7.06 6.96
N ASP A 564 -30.79 8.28 6.92
CA ASP A 564 -31.38 9.47 6.31
C ASP A 564 -30.30 10.47 5.80
N PRO A 565 -29.80 10.37 4.55
CA PRO A 565 -28.95 11.42 3.96
C PRO A 565 -29.76 12.73 3.72
N PRO A 566 -29.12 13.91 3.71
CA PRO A 566 -27.68 14.14 3.64
C PRO A 566 -26.97 14.19 5.00
N ALA A 567 -27.67 14.12 6.14
CA ALA A 567 -27.04 14.20 7.47
C ALA A 567 -27.70 13.26 8.48
N PHE A 568 -26.89 12.47 9.20
CA PHE A 568 -27.36 11.46 10.15
C PHE A 568 -26.38 11.26 11.31
N LEU A 569 -26.83 10.56 12.36
CA LEU A 569 -26.02 10.25 13.53
C LEU A 569 -25.67 8.77 13.60
N VAL A 570 -24.42 8.47 13.93
CA VAL A 570 -23.96 7.10 14.27
C VAL A 570 -23.45 7.11 15.70
N THR A 571 -23.93 6.19 16.53
CA THR A 571 -23.51 6.09 17.94
C THR A 571 -22.75 4.81 18.21
N VAL A 572 -21.53 4.93 18.73
CA VAL A 572 -20.72 3.82 19.21
C VAL A 572 -20.76 3.79 20.73
N LYS A 573 -21.31 2.71 21.30
CA LYS A 573 -21.41 2.54 22.75
C LYS A 573 -20.23 1.77 23.30
N ASN A 574 -19.72 2.21 24.45
CA ASN A 574 -18.59 1.60 25.16
C ASN A 574 -17.37 1.30 24.27
N PRO A 575 -16.83 2.31 23.54
CA PRO A 575 -15.71 2.10 22.63
C PRO A 575 -14.47 1.62 23.40
N LYS A 576 -13.95 0.45 23.02
CA LYS A 576 -12.67 -0.07 23.54
C LYS A 576 -11.53 0.47 22.67
N ILE A 577 -11.20 1.75 22.85
CA ILE A 577 -10.16 2.37 22.03
C ILE A 577 -9.23 3.19 22.94
N SER A 578 -7.93 3.02 22.75
CA SER A 578 -6.87 3.77 23.42
C SER A 578 -6.00 4.44 22.37
N ASN A 579 -5.47 5.64 22.65
CA ASN A 579 -4.55 6.37 21.77
C ASN A 579 -5.15 6.77 20.41
N ILE A 580 -6.34 7.36 20.41
CA ILE A 580 -6.96 7.90 19.19
C ILE A 580 -6.34 9.27 18.86
N ALA A 581 -5.85 9.41 17.64
CA ALA A 581 -5.44 10.66 17.01
C ALA A 581 -6.58 11.33 16.22
N GLY A 582 -7.53 10.54 15.71
CA GLY A 582 -8.70 11.05 14.99
C GLY A 582 -9.62 9.94 14.48
N PHE A 583 -10.53 10.28 13.58
CA PHE A 583 -11.44 9.35 12.93
C PHE A 583 -11.45 9.57 11.42
N SER A 584 -11.64 8.50 10.67
CA SER A 584 -11.89 8.52 9.23
C SER A 584 -13.07 7.60 8.92
N ALA A 585 -13.57 7.65 7.70
CA ALA A 585 -14.69 6.82 7.30
C ALA A 585 -14.69 6.57 5.79
N THR A 586 -15.36 5.49 5.40
CA THR A 586 -15.72 5.18 4.01
C THR A 586 -17.24 5.08 3.88
N VAL A 587 -17.73 5.26 2.66
CA VAL A 587 -19.13 5.05 2.28
C VAL A 587 -19.17 3.96 1.20
N THR A 588 -20.08 3.00 1.34
CA THR A 588 -20.39 2.01 0.32
C THR A 588 -21.82 2.18 -0.18
N ASP A 589 -22.01 2.35 -1.49
CA ASP A 589 -23.34 2.47 -2.10
C ASP A 589 -24.07 1.11 -2.23
N GLY A 590 -25.37 1.13 -2.56
CA GLY A 590 -26.17 -0.08 -2.73
C GLY A 590 -25.74 -1.00 -3.89
N ALA A 591 -24.82 -0.53 -4.74
CA ALA A 591 -24.20 -1.32 -5.82
C ALA A 591 -22.81 -1.88 -5.41
N GLY A 592 -22.36 -1.63 -4.19
CA GLY A 592 -21.09 -2.13 -3.63
C GLY A 592 -19.88 -1.25 -3.92
N ASN A 593 -20.04 -0.04 -4.48
CA ASN A 593 -18.95 0.90 -4.70
C ASN A 593 -18.52 1.49 -3.36
N THR A 594 -17.31 1.19 -2.91
CA THR A 594 -16.73 1.81 -1.70
C THR A 594 -15.90 3.03 -2.08
N SER A 595 -16.05 4.09 -1.30
CA SER A 595 -15.30 5.32 -1.44
C SER A 595 -13.82 5.18 -1.11
N GLU A 596 -13.05 6.19 -1.50
CA GLU A 596 -11.74 6.43 -0.89
C GLU A 596 -11.85 6.63 0.61
N MET A 597 -10.70 6.48 1.30
CA MET A 597 -10.60 6.75 2.73
C MET A 597 -9.67 7.94 2.99
N LYS A 598 -10.23 9.03 3.53
CA LYS A 598 -9.50 10.25 3.88
C LYS A 598 -8.51 10.00 5.04
N PRO A 599 -7.18 10.14 4.85
CA PRO A 599 -6.25 10.22 5.98
C PRO A 599 -6.52 11.43 6.88
N ILE A 600 -6.16 11.34 8.16
CA ILE A 600 -6.40 12.43 9.11
C ILE A 600 -5.33 13.53 9.02
N HIS A 601 -4.18 13.23 8.40
CA HIS A 601 -3.19 14.22 7.98
C HIS A 601 -3.49 14.74 6.58
N SER A 602 -3.55 16.06 6.42
CA SER A 602 -3.61 16.67 5.09
C SER A 602 -2.22 16.97 4.55
N ALA A 603 -1.22 17.24 5.41
CA ALA A 603 0.16 17.45 4.99
C ALA A 603 1.04 16.18 5.11
N ARG A 604 1.99 15.97 4.17
CA ARG A 604 3.08 14.98 4.30
C ARG A 604 4.42 15.51 3.84
N PHE A 605 5.51 14.91 4.32
CA PHE A 605 6.84 15.11 3.75
C PHE A 605 7.04 14.26 2.49
N ASP A 606 7.81 14.77 1.53
CA ASP A 606 8.29 13.97 0.38
C ASP A 606 9.42 13.00 0.73
N LYS A 607 9.96 13.09 1.96
CA LYS A 607 11.06 12.28 2.50
C LYS A 607 10.80 11.98 3.97
N SER A 608 11.14 10.78 4.42
CA SER A 608 11.13 10.41 5.85
C SER A 608 12.47 10.71 6.54
N GLU A 609 13.56 10.73 5.78
CA GLU A 609 14.91 11.01 6.27
C GLU A 609 15.74 11.83 5.26
N ILE A 610 16.64 12.65 5.79
CA ILE A 610 17.72 13.29 5.02
C ILE A 610 19.05 12.91 5.65
N GLU A 611 19.85 12.16 4.90
CA GLU A 611 21.24 11.90 5.21
C GLU A 611 22.14 12.91 4.50
N PHE A 612 22.99 13.59 5.26
CA PHE A 612 24.01 14.49 4.73
C PHE A 612 25.32 13.73 4.51
N PRO A 613 26.09 14.06 3.45
CA PRO A 613 27.39 13.47 3.24
C PRO A 613 28.35 13.79 4.40
N THR A 614 29.32 12.91 4.64
CA THR A 614 30.38 13.16 5.62
C THR A 614 31.06 14.50 5.32
N THR A 615 31.07 15.38 6.32
CA THR A 615 31.48 16.78 6.15
C THR A 615 32.54 17.16 7.17
N ASP A 616 33.52 17.95 6.74
CA ASP A 616 34.50 18.50 7.67
C ASP A 616 33.86 19.47 8.65
N ALA A 617 34.29 19.44 9.91
CA ALA A 617 34.07 20.56 10.82
C ALA A 617 34.65 21.85 10.21
N ARG A 618 33.96 22.97 10.36
CA ARG A 618 34.31 24.25 9.73
C ARG A 618 34.56 25.32 10.78
N LYS A 619 35.58 26.14 10.53
CA LYS A 619 35.91 27.30 11.38
C LYS A 619 34.97 28.48 11.14
N LYS A 620 34.45 28.63 9.93
CA LYS A 620 33.64 29.79 9.52
C LYS A 620 32.49 29.38 8.60
N PRO A 621 31.40 30.16 8.54
CA PRO A 621 30.32 29.97 7.57
C PRO A 621 30.83 29.95 6.12
N SER A 622 30.21 29.13 5.27
CA SER A 622 30.48 29.08 3.83
C SER A 622 29.19 28.87 3.05
N ASN A 623 29.12 29.48 1.86
CA ASN A 623 28.03 29.23 0.91
C ASN A 623 28.10 27.84 0.26
N SER A 624 29.21 27.11 0.46
CA SER A 624 29.44 25.77 -0.09
C SER A 624 29.04 24.65 0.88
N PHE A 625 28.22 24.95 1.89
CA PHE A 625 27.80 23.96 2.86
C PHE A 625 26.81 22.95 2.24
N PRO A 626 26.88 21.67 2.64
CA PRO A 626 25.95 20.66 2.16
C PRO A 626 24.51 21.10 2.43
N SER A 627 23.68 21.02 1.41
CA SER A 627 22.26 21.34 1.52
C SER A 627 21.43 20.29 0.82
N ASN A 628 20.20 20.13 1.31
CA ASN A 628 19.21 19.26 0.72
C ASN A 628 17.88 20.03 0.67
N VAL A 629 16.96 19.53 -0.14
CA VAL A 629 15.63 20.10 -0.31
C VAL A 629 14.61 19.06 0.09
N PHE A 630 13.60 19.46 0.86
CA PHE A 630 12.41 18.66 1.11
C PHE A 630 11.16 19.47 0.80
N ARG A 631 10.06 18.77 0.64
CA ARG A 631 8.75 19.32 0.34
C ARG A 631 7.76 18.84 1.38
N VAL A 632 6.86 19.76 1.74
CA VAL A 632 5.63 19.43 2.42
C VAL A 632 4.51 19.58 1.40
N THR A 633 3.77 18.51 1.15
CA THR A 633 2.65 18.50 0.21
C THR A 633 1.36 18.43 1.01
N ASN A 634 0.34 19.18 0.60
CA ASN A 634 -1.01 18.99 1.09
C ASN A 634 -1.73 18.05 0.12
N ASP A 635 -1.96 16.83 0.55
CA ASP A 635 -2.68 15.81 -0.22
C ASP A 635 -4.14 15.71 0.20
N GLY A 636 -4.53 16.42 1.26
CA GLY A 636 -5.92 16.55 1.66
C GLY A 636 -6.66 17.59 0.83
N CYS A 637 -7.97 17.60 1.04
CA CYS A 637 -8.92 18.43 0.29
C CYS A 637 -9.24 19.77 0.95
N ASP A 638 -8.78 19.94 2.19
CA ASP A 638 -8.90 21.19 2.92
C ASP A 638 -7.57 21.94 2.87
N GLN A 639 -7.63 23.27 2.90
CA GLN A 639 -6.45 24.09 3.11
C GLN A 639 -5.78 23.70 4.44
N VAL A 640 -4.47 23.50 4.43
CA VAL A 640 -3.70 23.18 5.63
C VAL A 640 -2.78 24.34 6.01
N ASN A 641 -2.65 24.60 7.30
CA ASN A 641 -1.69 25.54 7.85
C ASN A 641 -0.62 24.79 8.65
N ILE A 642 0.61 24.78 8.13
CA ILE A 642 1.75 24.16 8.79
C ILE A 642 2.60 25.18 9.54
N LYS A 643 3.30 24.75 10.59
CA LYS A 643 4.25 25.57 11.35
C LYS A 643 5.46 24.74 11.75
N LEU A 644 6.65 25.25 11.44
CA LEU A 644 7.92 24.67 11.90
C LEU A 644 7.99 24.82 13.43
N ALA A 645 7.80 23.71 14.15
CA ALA A 645 7.57 23.72 15.59
C ALA A 645 8.88 23.59 16.36
N SER A 646 9.71 22.60 16.03
CA SER A 646 11.01 22.39 16.67
C SER A 646 11.99 21.68 15.75
N LEU A 647 13.28 21.85 16.04
CA LEU A 647 14.36 21.09 15.47
C LEU A 647 15.28 20.70 16.62
N SER A 648 15.25 19.42 16.98
CA SER A 648 15.85 18.95 18.24
C SER A 648 16.78 17.77 18.01
N ARG A 649 17.94 17.81 18.68
CA ARG A 649 18.91 16.73 18.66
C ARG A 649 18.39 15.50 19.38
N VAL A 650 18.68 14.34 18.79
CA VAL A 650 18.32 13.02 19.30
C VAL A 650 19.60 12.31 19.75
N PHE A 651 19.58 11.76 20.96
CA PHE A 651 20.71 11.00 21.50
C PHE A 651 20.44 9.48 21.40
N PRO A 652 21.48 8.66 21.17
CA PRO A 652 21.38 7.21 21.23
C PRO A 652 21.26 6.77 22.70
N GLY A 653 20.07 6.94 23.29
CA GLY A 653 19.76 6.64 24.69
C GLY A 653 19.17 7.84 25.44
N PRO A 654 19.08 7.76 26.79
CA PRO A 654 18.70 8.90 27.61
C PRO A 654 19.65 10.08 27.32
N PRO A 655 19.13 11.30 27.11
CA PRO A 655 19.97 12.47 26.91
C PRO A 655 20.97 12.63 28.08
N PRO A 656 22.22 13.04 27.80
CA PRO A 656 23.18 13.32 28.86
C PRO A 656 22.61 14.36 29.83
N ALA A 657 22.76 14.12 31.14
CA ALA A 657 22.12 14.95 32.19
C ALA A 657 22.60 16.41 32.20
N ASN A 658 23.76 16.69 31.61
CA ASN A 658 24.36 18.01 31.46
C ASN A 658 23.92 18.76 30.19
N VAL A 659 23.16 18.14 29.29
CA VAL A 659 22.58 18.81 28.11
C VAL A 659 21.16 19.26 28.43
N VAL A 660 20.94 20.58 28.40
CA VAL A 660 19.69 21.21 28.87
C VAL A 660 18.89 21.88 27.76
N ASP A 661 19.50 22.09 26.58
CA ASP A 661 18.82 22.54 25.37
C ASP A 661 19.19 21.63 24.20
N PHE A 662 18.17 21.11 23.53
CA PHE A 662 18.30 20.21 22.39
C PHE A 662 18.16 20.91 21.05
N ASN A 663 17.93 22.22 21.01
CA ASN A 663 17.69 22.98 19.80
C ASN A 663 18.89 22.93 18.85
N ASP A 664 18.70 22.34 17.68
CA ASP A 664 19.74 22.11 16.69
C ASP A 664 19.66 23.05 15.47
N SER A 665 18.86 24.12 15.59
CA SER A 665 18.71 25.16 14.54
C SER A 665 19.98 25.97 14.29
N ALA A 666 21.00 25.85 15.13
CA ALA A 666 22.35 26.36 14.85
C ALA A 666 23.07 25.52 13.79
N LEU A 667 22.93 24.18 13.87
CA LEU A 667 23.55 23.21 13.00
C LEU A 667 22.77 23.01 11.70
N PHE A 668 21.44 22.88 11.75
CA PHE A 668 20.63 22.75 10.53
C PHE A 668 19.83 24.03 10.28
N LYS A 669 20.21 24.77 9.24
CA LYS A 669 19.53 26.00 8.82
C LYS A 669 18.46 25.68 7.78
N ILE A 670 17.23 26.11 8.04
CA ILE A 670 16.10 25.92 7.14
C ILE A 670 15.73 27.26 6.48
N THR A 671 15.57 27.24 5.16
CA THR A 671 15.13 28.40 4.35
C THR A 671 13.97 27.99 3.43
N ALA A 672 13.02 28.90 3.19
CA ALA A 672 11.95 28.68 2.24
C ALA A 672 12.44 29.01 0.82
N VAL A 673 12.20 28.12 -0.15
CA VAL A 673 12.81 28.24 -1.49
C VAL A 673 12.06 29.23 -2.40
N ASN A 674 10.76 29.44 -2.20
CA ASN A 674 9.89 30.26 -3.08
C ASN A 674 9.02 31.31 -2.33
N GLY A 675 9.28 31.60 -1.06
CA GLY A 675 8.65 32.71 -0.33
C GLY A 675 9.53 33.97 -0.39
N LYS A 676 9.01 35.14 0.04
CA LYS A 676 9.87 36.29 0.37
C LYS A 676 11.09 35.76 1.13
N PRO A 677 12.33 36.17 0.78
CA PRO A 677 13.49 35.69 1.51
C PRO A 677 13.19 35.91 2.99
N ALA A 678 13.32 34.84 3.78
CA ALA A 678 13.44 34.99 5.21
C ALA A 678 14.40 36.16 5.41
N VAL A 679 13.99 37.15 6.21
CA VAL A 679 14.84 38.29 6.55
C VAL A 679 16.24 37.72 6.80
N PRO A 680 17.33 38.26 6.22
CA PRO A 680 18.67 37.72 6.47
C PRO A 680 18.88 37.61 7.99
N GLY A 681 18.88 36.39 8.53
CA GLY A 681 18.95 36.12 9.98
C GLY A 681 17.63 35.86 10.73
N GLY A 682 16.47 35.79 10.07
CA GLY A 682 15.17 35.44 10.67
C GLY A 682 14.96 33.93 10.78
N SER A 683 14.39 33.49 11.91
CA SER A 683 13.99 32.09 12.13
C SER A 683 12.62 31.81 11.49
N LEU A 684 12.53 30.78 10.64
CA LEU A 684 11.25 30.30 10.12
C LEU A 684 10.43 29.52 11.18
N PHE A 685 11.07 29.10 12.28
CA PHE A 685 10.36 28.48 13.40
C PHE A 685 9.39 29.48 14.00
N GLY A 686 8.13 29.09 14.14
CA GLY A 686 7.08 30.00 14.57
C GLY A 686 6.19 30.53 13.45
N GLU A 687 6.66 30.55 12.20
CA GLU A 687 5.90 31.03 11.06
C GLU A 687 4.86 30.00 10.60
N THR A 688 3.68 30.49 10.22
CA THR A 688 2.61 29.67 9.65
C THR A 688 2.67 29.74 8.12
N PHE A 689 2.66 28.58 7.48
CA PHE A 689 2.60 28.45 6.03
C PHE A 689 1.31 27.76 5.63
N THR A 690 0.54 28.44 4.79
CA THR A 690 -0.66 27.88 4.17
C THR A 690 -0.29 27.07 2.93
N ILE A 691 -0.89 25.89 2.79
CA ILE A 691 -0.78 25.03 1.61
C ILE A 691 -2.20 24.66 1.17
N GLU A 692 -2.61 25.14 0.00
CA GLU A 692 -3.89 24.78 -0.63
C GLU A 692 -3.96 23.28 -0.95
N PRO A 693 -5.16 22.70 -1.15
CA PRO A 693 -5.32 21.31 -1.62
C PRO A 693 -4.48 21.00 -2.87
N GLY A 694 -3.78 19.87 -2.88
CA GLY A 694 -2.81 19.48 -3.93
C GLY A 694 -1.56 20.36 -4.00
N GLY A 695 -1.47 21.37 -3.14
CA GLY A 695 -0.37 22.33 -3.08
C GLY A 695 0.89 21.73 -2.47
N LYS A 696 2.03 22.37 -2.74
CA LYS A 696 3.32 21.97 -2.15
C LYS A 696 4.13 23.17 -1.70
N ARG A 697 4.83 23.01 -0.59
CA ARG A 697 5.78 23.97 -0.03
C ARG A 697 7.17 23.37 0.02
N GLN A 698 8.15 24.08 -0.52
CA GLN A 698 9.53 23.60 -0.61
C GLN A 698 10.44 24.34 0.37
N PHE A 699 11.23 23.57 1.10
CA PHE A 699 12.21 24.06 2.06
C PHE A 699 13.60 23.52 1.69
N GLN A 700 14.61 24.35 1.88
CA GLN A 700 16.01 23.96 1.81
C GLN A 700 16.55 23.86 3.23
N ILE A 701 17.24 22.78 3.53
CA ILE A 701 17.94 22.57 4.78
C ILE A 701 19.45 22.49 4.51
N THR A 702 20.24 23.22 5.28
CA THR A 702 21.69 23.34 5.10
C THR A 702 22.40 22.96 6.39
N LEU A 703 23.40 22.08 6.30
CA LEU A 703 24.24 21.66 7.42
C LEU A 703 25.35 22.70 7.66
N TRP A 704 25.42 23.27 8.87
CA TRP A 704 26.38 24.29 9.32
C TRP A 704 27.28 23.71 10.42
N PRO A 705 28.28 22.88 10.08
CA PRO A 705 29.08 22.15 11.06
C PRO A 705 30.19 23.04 11.62
N LEU A 706 29.81 24.10 12.33
CA LEU A 706 30.76 25.06 12.91
C LEU A 706 31.36 24.51 14.19
N ILE A 707 32.68 24.63 14.33
CA ILE A 707 33.40 24.20 15.53
C ILE A 707 32.90 25.04 16.73
N PRO A 708 32.43 24.41 17.82
CA PRO A 708 31.98 25.13 19.00
C PRO A 708 33.14 25.81 19.73
N SER A 709 32.85 26.90 20.44
CA SER A 709 33.81 27.51 21.37
C SER A 709 33.96 26.64 22.63
N VAL A 710 35.04 26.83 23.37
CA VAL A 710 35.18 26.24 24.70
C VAL A 710 34.16 26.88 25.63
N ILE A 711 33.38 26.06 26.32
CA ILE A 711 32.40 26.53 27.30
C ILE A 711 33.08 26.67 28.66
N THR A 712 33.00 27.87 29.26
CA THR A 712 33.49 28.08 30.62
C THR A 712 32.38 27.85 31.65
N ALA A 713 32.77 27.58 32.91
CA ALA A 713 31.80 27.43 34.00
C ALA A 713 30.93 28.69 34.19
N GLY A 714 31.46 29.88 33.89
CA GLY A 714 30.71 31.13 33.94
C GLY A 714 29.65 31.20 32.84
N ASP A 715 29.94 30.69 31.65
CA ASP A 715 29.00 30.68 30.54
C ASP A 715 27.79 29.78 30.82
N GLU A 716 28.01 28.58 31.37
CA GLU A 716 26.90 27.69 31.76
C GLU A 716 26.02 28.29 32.86
N LEU A 717 26.64 28.89 33.89
CA LEU A 717 25.92 29.52 35.00
C LEU A 717 25.11 30.74 34.57
N ASN A 718 25.59 31.48 33.56
CA ASN A 718 24.91 32.66 33.03
C ASN A 718 23.85 32.31 31.98
N ARG A 719 23.78 31.05 31.53
CA ARG A 719 22.72 30.55 30.65
C ARG A 719 21.51 30.08 31.47
N SER A 720 20.34 30.27 30.89
CA SER A 720 19.06 29.80 31.45
C SER A 720 18.35 28.95 30.39
N PRO A 721 18.18 27.63 30.61
CA PRO A 721 18.67 26.84 31.75
C PRO A 721 20.20 26.70 31.77
N SER A 722 20.78 26.43 32.94
CA SER A 722 22.23 26.23 33.09
C SER A 722 22.64 24.83 32.65
N GLY A 723 23.61 24.73 31.74
CA GLY A 723 24.15 23.49 31.20
C GLY A 723 24.58 23.63 29.73
N LEU A 724 24.91 22.51 29.09
CA LEU A 724 25.31 22.45 27.68
C LEU A 724 24.10 22.49 26.76
N PHE A 725 24.24 23.17 25.64
CA PHE A 725 23.26 23.21 24.57
C PHE A 725 23.75 22.32 23.42
N ALA A 726 22.83 21.83 22.58
CA ALA A 726 23.20 21.07 21.39
C ALA A 726 24.19 21.82 20.47
N SER A 727 24.12 23.15 20.45
CA SER A 727 25.05 24.02 19.71
C SER A 727 26.48 24.02 20.24
N ASP A 728 26.72 23.58 21.48
CA ASP A 728 28.05 23.48 22.07
C ASP A 728 28.75 22.16 21.74
N LEU A 729 28.06 21.27 21.01
CA LEU A 729 28.50 19.92 20.69
C LEU A 729 28.45 19.71 19.18
N LEU A 730 29.57 19.32 18.57
CA LEU A 730 29.62 18.88 17.17
C LEU A 730 30.26 17.48 17.07
N PRO A 731 29.54 16.41 17.44
CA PRO A 731 30.10 15.06 17.43
C PRO A 731 30.27 14.51 16.01
N ASP A 732 30.97 13.40 15.88
CA ASP A 732 31.23 12.68 14.63
C ASP A 732 29.97 12.07 14.00
N ALA A 733 28.99 11.69 14.82
CA ALA A 733 27.67 11.24 14.38
C ALA A 733 26.57 12.08 15.04
N ILE A 734 25.69 12.66 14.22
CA ILE A 734 24.61 13.55 14.68
C ILE A 734 23.28 13.09 14.10
N THR A 735 22.27 13.02 14.96
CA THR A 735 20.90 12.74 14.58
C THR A 735 19.97 13.80 15.17
N SER A 736 19.08 14.35 14.35
CA SER A 736 18.13 15.39 14.75
C SER A 736 16.76 15.15 14.14
N ASP A 737 15.72 15.62 14.83
CA ASP A 737 14.33 15.52 14.39
C ASP A 737 13.77 16.92 14.14
N LEU A 738 13.31 17.17 12.91
CA LEU A 738 12.50 18.34 12.56
C LEU A 738 11.02 18.00 12.77
N VAL A 739 10.32 18.80 13.57
CA VAL A 739 8.88 18.66 13.82
C VAL A 739 8.13 19.84 13.21
N ILE A 740 7.09 19.52 12.44
CA ILE A 740 6.14 20.47 11.87
C ILE A 740 4.75 20.18 12.44
N THR A 741 4.11 21.18 13.03
CA THR A 741 2.70 21.09 13.46
C THR A 741 1.79 21.50 12.32
N GLN A 742 0.60 20.92 12.24
CA GLN A 742 -0.48 21.30 11.32
C GLN A 742 -1.77 21.57 12.10
N ASP A 743 -2.67 22.35 11.53
CA ASP A 743 -3.97 22.67 12.12
C ASP A 743 -5.00 21.54 11.98
N SER A 744 -4.78 20.59 11.06
CA SER A 744 -5.49 19.32 10.96
C SER A 744 -4.53 18.13 11.06
N GLY A 745 -4.84 17.15 11.91
CA GLY A 745 -4.04 15.92 12.09
C GLY A 745 -2.87 16.03 13.10
N SER A 746 -2.04 14.98 13.18
CA SER A 746 -0.82 14.89 14.00
C SER A 746 0.37 15.65 13.40
N ASN A 747 1.42 15.82 14.20
CA ASN A 747 2.62 16.52 13.79
C ASN A 747 3.45 15.69 12.81
N LEU A 748 4.01 16.35 11.80
CA LEU A 748 4.96 15.73 10.90
C LEU A 748 6.35 15.72 11.51
N LYS A 749 7.09 14.64 11.27
CA LYS A 749 8.46 14.45 11.76
C LYS A 749 9.40 14.03 10.63
N LEU A 750 10.51 14.74 10.46
CA LEU A 750 11.56 14.44 9.48
C LEU A 750 12.90 14.20 10.19
N ARG A 751 13.49 13.02 9.98
CA ARG A 751 14.78 12.62 10.54
C ARG A 751 15.92 13.23 9.73
N LEU A 752 16.91 13.79 10.42
CA LEU A 752 18.13 14.36 9.85
C LEU A 752 19.34 13.63 10.42
N SER A 753 20.22 13.17 9.55
CA SER A 753 21.43 12.43 9.91
C SER A 753 22.65 13.08 9.27
N ALA A 754 23.69 13.33 10.05
CA ALA A 754 24.93 13.95 9.57
C ALA A 754 26.15 13.31 10.22
N SER A 755 27.23 13.20 9.44
CA SER A 755 28.53 12.67 9.88
C SER A 755 29.62 13.72 9.75
N ILE A 756 30.40 13.93 10.80
CA ILE A 756 31.51 14.89 10.85
C ILE A 756 32.84 14.15 10.84
N THR A 757 33.83 14.66 10.09
CA THR A 757 35.17 14.05 10.09
C THR A 757 35.82 14.10 11.48
N THR A 758 36.62 13.09 11.81
CA THR A 758 37.18 12.82 13.15
C THR A 758 38.57 13.41 13.38
N GLY A 759 39.00 14.39 12.57
CA GLY A 759 40.33 14.94 12.69
C GLY A 759 40.43 15.97 13.82
N VAL A 760 41.34 15.75 14.77
CA VAL A 760 41.64 16.71 15.85
C VAL A 760 42.07 18.08 15.32
N ARG A 761 41.68 19.16 16.03
CA ARG A 761 42.02 20.54 15.68
C ARG A 761 42.42 21.38 16.89
N LEU A 762 43.54 22.11 16.78
CA LEU A 762 43.83 23.25 17.64
C LEU A 762 42.92 24.42 17.25
N ILE A 763 42.39 25.12 18.25
CA ILE A 763 41.42 26.20 18.07
C ILE A 763 41.74 27.41 18.95
N ASP A 764 41.16 28.55 18.59
CA ASP A 764 40.99 29.66 19.54
C ASP A 764 39.80 29.29 20.46
N PRO A 765 39.95 29.41 21.80
CA PRO A 765 38.92 28.97 22.74
C PRO A 765 37.62 29.76 22.63
N ASP A 766 37.69 31.05 22.35
CA ASP A 766 36.53 31.94 22.40
C ASP A 766 35.94 32.14 21.00
N MET A 767 36.80 32.17 19.98
CA MET A 767 36.42 32.41 18.59
C MET A 767 37.09 31.40 17.65
N PRO A 768 36.59 30.16 17.55
CA PRO A 768 37.19 29.09 16.74
C PRO A 768 37.43 29.42 15.26
N GLU A 769 36.78 30.48 14.75
CA GLU A 769 37.00 31.06 13.42
C GLU A 769 38.38 31.69 13.24
N LYS A 770 39.06 32.07 14.34
CA LYS A 770 40.39 32.65 14.35
C LYS A 770 41.50 31.59 14.26
N GLN A 771 42.74 32.06 14.15
CA GLN A 771 43.90 31.18 14.26
C GLN A 771 43.97 30.59 15.67
N PRO A 772 44.47 29.35 15.83
CA PRO A 772 44.54 28.72 17.15
C PRO A 772 45.36 29.55 18.12
N LYS A 773 44.88 29.67 19.36
CA LYS A 773 45.52 30.47 20.40
C LYS A 773 46.23 29.54 21.38
N ILE A 774 47.52 29.83 21.63
CA ILE A 774 48.33 29.13 22.62
C ILE A 774 48.95 30.17 23.54
N CYS A 775 48.79 30.00 24.84
CA CYS A 775 49.56 30.75 25.80
C CYS A 775 50.85 30.03 26.16
N PHE A 776 51.95 30.79 26.27
CA PHE A 776 53.22 30.32 26.77
C PHE A 776 53.83 31.31 27.78
N ALA A 777 53.93 30.90 29.04
CA ALA A 777 54.44 31.74 30.12
C ALA A 777 55.51 31.02 30.94
N ARG A 778 56.34 31.81 31.63
CA ARG A 778 57.40 31.31 32.53
C ARG A 778 57.25 31.89 33.91
N THR A 779 57.28 31.03 34.92
CA THR A 779 57.28 31.41 36.33
C THR A 779 58.43 30.66 37.03
N GLY A 780 59.58 31.32 37.17
CA GLY A 780 60.77 30.72 37.76
C GLY A 780 61.30 29.52 36.96
N ASP A 781 61.23 28.33 37.56
CA ASP A 781 61.64 27.04 36.97
C ASP A 781 60.52 26.34 36.17
N GLN A 782 59.34 26.95 36.09
CA GLN A 782 58.18 26.38 35.40
C GLN A 782 57.86 27.12 34.11
N LEU A 783 57.50 26.37 33.07
CA LEU A 783 56.82 26.85 31.87
C LEU A 783 55.36 26.39 31.92
N GLU A 784 54.45 27.31 31.63
CA GLU A 784 53.00 27.06 31.56
C GLU A 784 52.56 27.19 30.10
N ILE A 785 51.87 26.16 29.62
CA ILE A 785 51.36 26.08 28.24
C ILE A 785 49.87 25.82 28.31
N VAL A 786 49.08 26.68 27.67
CA VAL A 786 47.61 26.57 27.64
C VAL A 786 47.12 26.62 26.21
N PHE A 787 46.34 25.63 25.79
CA PHE A 787 45.83 25.53 24.42
C PHE A 787 44.48 24.82 24.40
N SER A 788 43.70 25.03 23.34
CA SER A 788 42.36 24.44 23.22
C SER A 788 42.22 23.57 22.00
N ILE A 789 41.42 22.52 22.15
CA ILE A 789 41.24 21.45 21.18
C ILE A 789 39.76 21.28 20.87
N TYR A 790 39.47 20.98 19.62
CA TYR A 790 38.23 20.38 19.17
C TYR A 790 38.53 19.02 18.53
N ASP A 791 37.75 18.03 18.88
CA ASP A 791 37.78 16.71 18.29
C ASP A 791 36.39 16.08 18.33
N SER A 792 35.87 15.63 17.18
CA SER A 792 34.45 15.27 17.05
C SER A 792 34.11 13.95 17.74
N ASN A 793 35.03 12.99 17.77
CA ASN A 793 34.88 11.71 18.47
C ASN A 793 35.65 11.65 19.81
N LEU A 794 36.32 12.75 20.20
CA LEU A 794 36.98 12.93 21.51
C LEU A 794 38.04 11.85 21.82
N ASP A 795 38.85 11.46 20.83
CA ASP A 795 39.88 10.42 20.96
C ASP A 795 41.32 10.94 20.90
N VAL A 796 41.51 12.24 21.14
CA VAL A 796 42.81 12.88 21.36
C VAL A 796 43.68 12.08 22.33
N ASN A 797 44.87 11.67 21.88
CA ASN A 797 45.73 10.76 22.64
C ASN A 797 47.16 11.24 22.82
N ARG A 798 47.57 12.33 22.18
CA ARG A 798 48.94 12.82 22.29
C ARG A 798 49.05 14.32 22.07
N ALA A 799 49.85 14.99 22.90
CA ALA A 799 50.31 16.35 22.70
C ALA A 799 51.85 16.37 22.70
N ILE A 800 52.44 17.04 21.71
CA ILE A 800 53.88 17.21 21.52
C ILE A 800 54.22 18.69 21.68
N TYR A 801 55.24 18.98 22.49
CA TYR A 801 55.76 20.31 22.77
C TYR A 801 57.20 20.40 22.29
N GLU A 802 57.49 21.24 21.30
CA GLU A 802 58.84 21.55 20.84
C GLU A 802 59.25 22.94 21.32
N PHE A 803 60.30 23.02 22.13
CA PHE A 803 60.80 24.28 22.70
C PHE A 803 61.94 24.84 21.86
N ILE A 804 61.83 26.10 21.46
CA ILE A 804 62.75 26.77 20.55
C ILE A 804 63.52 27.87 21.27
N ASP A 805 64.84 27.94 21.05
CA ASP A 805 65.70 29.01 21.57
C ASP A 805 65.69 30.27 20.70
N LYS A 806 66.35 31.33 21.19
CA LYS A 806 66.55 32.60 20.46
C LYS A 806 67.20 32.46 19.09
N SER A 807 67.92 31.36 18.82
CA SER A 807 68.55 31.08 17.52
C SER A 807 67.62 30.35 16.55
N GLY A 808 66.39 30.03 16.98
CA GLY A 808 65.42 29.29 16.19
C GLY A 808 65.63 27.77 16.24
N LYS A 809 66.47 27.25 17.16
CA LYS A 809 66.79 25.83 17.27
C LYS A 809 65.95 25.15 18.34
N ALA A 810 65.47 23.94 18.04
CA ALA A 810 64.82 23.08 19.02
C ALA A 810 65.79 22.64 20.12
N VAL A 811 65.46 23.00 21.36
CA VAL A 811 66.25 22.73 22.57
C VAL A 811 65.78 21.44 23.25
N SER A 812 64.48 21.18 23.22
CA SER A 812 63.86 20.00 23.81
C SER A 812 62.53 19.70 23.12
N THR A 813 62.17 18.42 23.04
CA THR A 813 60.87 17.96 22.56
C THR A 813 60.28 17.03 23.61
N LEU A 814 59.10 17.35 24.10
CA LEU A 814 58.36 16.55 25.08
C LEU A 814 57.05 16.05 24.45
N SER A 815 56.58 14.90 24.90
CA SER A 815 55.30 14.33 24.46
C SER A 815 54.53 13.81 25.67
N VAL A 816 53.22 14.04 25.68
CA VAL A 816 52.30 13.54 26.70
C VAL A 816 51.19 12.76 26.02
N GLY A 817 51.05 11.48 26.39
CA GLY A 817 50.08 10.55 25.80
C GLY A 817 49.03 10.09 26.81
N ASP A 818 49.28 8.94 27.47
CA ASP A 818 48.36 8.31 28.44
C ASP A 818 47.74 9.28 29.48
N PRO A 819 48.48 10.24 30.06
CA PRO A 819 47.89 11.19 30.99
C PRO A 819 46.80 12.08 30.37
N LEU A 820 46.95 12.47 29.09
CA LEU A 820 45.96 13.29 28.39
C LEU A 820 44.66 12.50 28.16
N THR A 821 44.78 11.27 27.66
CA THR A 821 43.61 10.39 27.46
C THR A 821 42.91 10.09 28.79
N GLN A 822 43.65 9.89 29.88
CA GLN A 822 43.05 9.63 31.18
C GLN A 822 42.29 10.85 31.71
N VAL A 823 42.89 12.04 31.63
CA VAL A 823 42.27 13.28 32.13
C VAL A 823 41.04 13.68 31.31
N ILE A 824 41.01 13.39 30.01
CA ILE A 824 39.79 13.53 29.18
C ILE A 824 38.67 12.61 29.68
N LYS A 825 38.98 11.33 29.95
CA LYS A 825 38.01 10.35 30.47
C LYS A 825 37.47 10.71 31.84
N ASP A 826 38.36 11.10 32.76
CA ASP A 826 38.00 11.47 34.13
C ASP A 826 37.10 12.71 34.18
N ARG A 827 37.12 13.54 33.13
CA ARG A 827 36.33 14.77 33.03
C ARG A 827 34.91 14.56 32.49
N ALA A 828 34.59 13.37 31.97
CA ALA A 828 33.29 13.05 31.38
C ALA A 828 32.83 14.05 30.30
N LEU A 829 33.76 14.54 29.47
CA LEU A 829 33.46 15.38 28.32
C LEU A 829 32.58 14.62 27.32
N LEU A 830 31.70 15.34 26.63
CA LEU A 830 30.88 14.78 25.57
C LEU A 830 31.60 14.84 24.22
N THR A 831 31.30 13.91 23.32
CA THR A 831 31.85 13.93 21.96
C THR A 831 31.50 15.24 21.24
N GLY A 832 32.47 15.80 20.52
CA GLY A 832 32.31 17.07 19.83
C GLY A 832 32.35 18.32 20.70
N GLN A 833 32.59 18.19 22.02
CA GLN A 833 32.81 19.31 22.92
C GLN A 833 34.24 19.83 22.77
N SER A 834 34.40 21.16 22.67
CA SER A 834 35.71 21.81 22.74
C SER A 834 36.19 22.00 24.16
N PHE A 835 37.49 21.83 24.39
CA PHE A 835 38.10 21.90 25.73
C PHE A 835 39.50 22.52 25.73
N THR A 836 39.93 22.99 26.90
CA THR A 836 41.27 23.57 27.11
C THR A 836 42.15 22.61 27.91
N VAL A 837 43.43 22.54 27.55
CA VAL A 837 44.47 21.77 28.23
C VAL A 837 45.48 22.73 28.86
N GLU A 838 45.84 22.48 30.11
CA GLU A 838 46.91 23.18 30.83
C GLU A 838 48.06 22.20 31.11
N GLN A 839 49.25 22.50 30.58
CA GLN A 839 50.46 21.73 30.82
C GLN A 839 51.50 22.58 31.55
N THR A 840 52.00 22.05 32.67
CA THR A 840 53.16 22.61 33.38
C THR A 840 54.42 21.82 33.02
N VAL A 841 55.51 22.52 32.73
CA VAL A 841 56.83 21.91 32.49
C VAL A 841 57.84 22.45 33.51
N THR A 842 58.47 21.57 34.29
CA THR A 842 59.50 21.91 35.31
C THR A 842 60.92 21.77 34.76
N GLY A 843 61.93 22.31 35.46
CA GLY A 843 63.32 22.25 35.02
C GLY A 843 63.69 23.31 33.97
N ALA A 844 62.86 24.33 33.79
CA ALA A 844 63.09 25.39 32.81
C ALA A 844 64.27 26.29 33.14
N ALA A 845 64.70 26.39 34.40
CA ALA A 845 65.87 27.16 34.84
C ALA A 845 67.16 26.73 34.12
N ALA A 846 67.29 25.45 33.77
CA ALA A 846 68.42 24.93 32.99
C ALA A 846 68.42 25.39 31.52
N PHE A 847 67.33 25.99 31.05
CA PHE A 847 67.12 26.41 29.66
C PHE A 847 66.61 27.87 29.62
N PRO A 848 67.47 28.86 29.96
CA PRO A 848 67.08 30.27 30.01
C PRO A 848 66.80 30.88 28.63
N ASP A 849 67.28 30.26 27.55
CA ASP A 849 67.20 30.81 26.19
C ASP A 849 65.96 30.41 25.40
N ILE A 850 65.04 29.63 25.98
CA ILE A 850 63.75 29.30 25.37
C ILE A 850 62.92 30.57 25.20
N VAL A 851 62.43 30.80 23.98
CA VAL A 851 61.58 31.94 23.63
C VAL A 851 60.29 31.56 22.93
N GLU A 852 60.18 30.33 22.41
CA GLU A 852 58.98 29.87 21.70
C GLU A 852 58.67 28.42 22.06
N VAL A 853 57.38 28.08 22.06
CA VAL A 853 56.90 26.70 22.06
C VAL A 853 56.07 26.44 20.81
N ARG A 854 56.23 25.25 20.23
CA ARG A 854 55.38 24.72 19.16
C ARG A 854 54.61 23.52 19.67
N VAL A 855 53.29 23.57 19.53
CA VAL A 855 52.39 22.50 19.99
C VAL A 855 51.79 21.78 18.81
N THR A 856 51.85 20.45 18.85
CA THR A 856 51.16 19.56 17.92
C THR A 856 50.33 18.56 18.72
N VAL A 857 49.06 18.40 18.35
CA VAL A 857 48.17 17.38 18.95
C VAL A 857 47.90 16.27 17.94
N THR A 858 47.71 15.05 18.42
CA THR A 858 47.36 13.88 17.63
C THR A 858 46.23 13.11 18.28
N ASP A 859 45.39 12.51 17.44
CA ASP A 859 44.29 11.64 17.83
C ASP A 859 44.62 10.15 17.67
N ALA A 860 43.68 9.26 18.04
CA ALA A 860 43.86 7.82 17.89
C ALA A 860 43.99 7.37 16.43
N GLY A 861 43.31 8.07 15.52
CA GLY A 861 43.40 7.90 14.06
C GLY A 861 44.71 8.39 13.42
N GLN A 862 45.63 8.96 14.21
CA GLN A 862 46.86 9.61 13.76
C GLN A 862 46.67 10.90 12.95
N ASN A 863 45.48 11.53 12.97
CA ASN A 863 45.35 12.89 12.43
C ASN A 863 46.05 13.88 13.38
N GLN A 864 46.63 14.93 12.80
CA GLN A 864 47.44 15.89 13.53
C GLN A 864 46.93 17.31 13.32
N SER A 865 47.05 18.13 14.38
CA SER A 865 46.87 19.58 14.29
C SER A 865 48.08 20.30 14.86
N GLY A 866 48.65 21.22 14.09
CA GLY A 866 49.89 21.92 14.40
C GLY A 866 51.03 21.58 13.43
N PRO A 867 52.27 22.05 13.69
CA PRO A 867 52.65 22.82 14.87
C PRO A 867 52.05 24.24 14.89
N VAL A 868 51.55 24.68 16.03
CA VAL A 868 51.19 26.09 16.29
C VAL A 868 52.20 26.68 17.28
N ALA A 869 52.76 27.84 16.93
CA ALA A 869 53.80 28.49 17.71
C ALA A 869 53.22 29.55 18.67
N ALA A 870 53.85 29.71 19.83
CA ALA A 870 53.61 30.82 20.76
C ALA A 870 54.92 31.33 21.35
N MET A 871 55.10 32.65 21.33
CA MET A 871 56.26 33.31 21.95
C MET A 871 56.06 33.48 23.45
N LEU A 872 57.17 33.38 24.19
CA LEU A 872 57.17 33.45 25.63
C LEU A 872 56.74 34.84 26.12
N GLY A 873 55.63 34.91 26.85
CA GLY A 873 55.12 36.15 27.46
C GLY A 873 54.44 37.11 26.49
N GLU A 874 54.21 36.73 25.23
CA GLU A 874 53.51 37.57 24.23
C GLU A 874 52.00 37.66 24.53
N GLN A 875 51.43 36.60 25.12
CA GLN A 875 50.04 36.57 25.55
C GLN A 875 49.95 36.16 27.03
N PRO A 876 49.08 36.81 27.83
CA PRO A 876 48.83 36.36 29.19
C PRO A 876 48.15 34.99 29.16
N CYS A 877 48.59 34.10 30.05
CA CYS A 877 47.85 32.87 30.32
C CYS A 877 46.69 33.27 31.21
N GLU A 878 45.61 33.74 30.58
CA GLU A 878 44.35 33.97 31.26
C GLU A 878 43.87 32.64 31.80
N ARG A 879 44.21 32.39 33.07
CA ARG A 879 43.55 31.36 33.87
C ARG A 879 42.12 31.81 33.98
N ALA A 880 41.17 31.00 33.51
CA ALA A 880 39.75 31.24 33.72
C ALA A 880 39.53 31.65 35.20
N VAL A 881 39.21 32.93 35.42
CA VAL A 881 39.33 33.60 36.72
C VAL A 881 38.30 33.04 37.70
N ARG A 882 38.74 32.86 38.95
CA ARG A 882 37.94 32.53 40.13
C ARG A 882 36.70 33.42 40.25
N LEU A 883 35.51 32.83 40.14
CA LEU A 883 34.36 33.18 40.96
C LEU A 883 33.74 31.90 41.52
N SER A 884 33.33 31.99 42.77
CA SER A 884 33.06 30.90 43.70
C SER A 884 31.84 30.02 43.38
N ARG A 885 31.99 28.72 43.69
CA ARG A 885 30.98 27.69 44.07
C ARG A 885 30.62 26.52 43.12
N ILE A 886 31.27 26.32 41.98
CA ILE A 886 31.19 25.00 41.28
C ILE A 886 32.59 24.60 40.77
N ASN A 887 33.05 23.42 41.15
CA ASN A 887 34.42 22.92 40.94
C ASN A 887 34.63 22.22 39.58
N GLU A 888 33.68 22.29 38.64
CA GLU A 888 33.53 21.23 37.63
C GLU A 888 33.82 21.60 36.17
N MET A 889 34.28 22.81 35.83
CA MET A 889 34.80 23.11 34.47
C MET A 889 35.98 24.10 34.45
N ARG A 890 37.09 23.66 35.05
CA ARG A 890 38.46 24.14 34.74
C ARG A 890 39.02 23.44 33.51
N ALA A 891 40.01 24.06 32.86
CA ALA A 891 40.87 23.40 31.91
C ALA A 891 41.40 22.05 32.44
N LEU A 892 41.67 21.12 31.53
CA LEU A 892 42.25 19.81 31.83
C LEU A 892 43.70 20.01 32.24
N VAL A 893 43.95 20.01 33.55
CA VAL A 893 45.30 20.18 34.10
C VAL A 893 46.03 18.85 34.04
N LEU A 894 47.08 18.80 33.21
CA LEU A 894 47.95 17.63 33.11
C LEU A 894 48.99 17.64 34.23
N ALA A 895 49.44 16.44 34.61
CA ALA A 895 50.55 16.30 35.54
C ALA A 895 51.80 17.01 35.01
N PRO A 896 52.59 17.69 35.87
CA PRO A 896 53.81 18.34 35.44
C PRO A 896 54.79 17.36 34.79
N ILE A 897 55.42 17.79 33.69
CA ILE A 897 56.50 17.05 33.02
C ILE A 897 57.82 17.80 33.21
N SER A 898 58.96 17.11 33.20
CA SER A 898 60.26 17.76 33.44
C SER A 898 61.11 17.83 32.18
N MET A 899 61.76 18.96 31.94
CA MET A 899 62.87 19.03 31.00
C MET A 899 64.11 18.37 31.61
N ALA A 900 64.66 17.36 30.95
CA ALA A 900 65.89 16.71 31.40
C ALA A 900 67.11 17.57 31.01
N ALA A 901 67.91 17.99 32.00
CA ALA A 901 69.22 18.58 31.75
C ALA A 901 70.18 17.48 31.26
N GLY A 902 70.51 17.46 29.97
CA GLY A 902 71.48 16.52 29.43
C GLY A 902 72.86 16.74 30.05
N ARG A 903 73.30 15.82 30.93
CA ARG A 903 74.74 15.57 31.10
C ARG A 903 75.17 14.60 30.00
N GLY A 904 76.12 15.04 29.18
CA GLY A 904 76.61 14.29 28.02
C GLY A 904 77.09 12.88 28.35
N GLY A 905 76.73 11.92 27.49
CA GLY A 905 77.16 10.54 27.60
C GLY A 905 76.66 9.66 26.45
N ARG A 906 77.38 9.69 25.33
CA ARG A 906 77.51 8.69 24.24
C ARG A 906 76.26 8.12 23.54
N ARG A 907 76.33 8.18 22.20
CA ARG A 907 75.55 7.41 21.21
C ARG A 907 75.34 5.95 21.64
N GLY A 908 74.09 5.51 21.69
CA GLY A 908 73.67 4.11 21.70
C GLY A 908 72.46 3.95 20.78
N THR A 909 72.59 3.06 19.80
CA THR A 909 71.60 2.67 18.78
C THR A 909 70.27 2.17 19.37
N PRO A 910 69.13 2.29 18.65
CA PRO A 910 67.85 1.77 19.11
C PRO A 910 67.85 0.24 19.08
N ARG A 911 67.61 -0.38 20.25
CA ARG A 911 67.26 -1.81 20.34
C ARG A 911 65.75 -1.94 20.13
N GLN A 912 65.38 -2.68 19.08
CA GLN A 912 64.10 -3.38 19.01
C GLN A 912 64.03 -4.38 20.17
N ASP A 913 63.01 -4.29 21.01
CA ASP A 913 62.61 -5.40 21.85
C ASP A 913 61.21 -5.86 21.44
N SER A 914 61.23 -6.97 20.71
CA SER A 914 60.10 -7.82 20.38
C SER A 914 59.74 -8.67 21.61
N SER A 915 58.61 -8.40 22.24
CA SER A 915 58.01 -9.34 23.20
C SER A 915 56.97 -10.22 22.50
N ARG A 916 57.36 -11.44 22.18
CA ARG A 916 56.45 -12.57 21.89
C ARG A 916 56.77 -13.69 22.88
N LEU A 917 55.71 -14.45 23.22
CA LEU A 917 55.62 -15.68 24.04
C LEU A 917 54.99 -15.42 25.41
N GLN A 918 53.93 -16.12 25.84
CA GLN A 918 53.71 -17.55 25.67
C GLN A 918 52.20 -17.89 25.83
N GLN A 919 51.64 -18.61 24.85
CA GLN A 919 50.50 -19.50 25.05
C GLN A 919 51.06 -20.85 25.51
N HIS A 920 50.53 -21.42 26.59
CA HIS A 920 50.70 -22.84 26.91
C HIS A 920 49.32 -23.48 27.07
N ALA A 921 49.12 -24.51 26.26
CA ALA A 921 47.96 -25.38 26.25
C ALA A 921 48.05 -26.47 27.35
N SER A 922 46.91 -26.77 27.95
CA SER A 922 46.57 -28.03 28.63
C SER A 922 45.04 -28.06 28.74
N GLY A 923 44.28 -29.11 28.48
CA GLY A 923 44.51 -30.47 28.01
C GLY A 923 43.13 -31.06 27.68
N ALA A 924 43.06 -32.01 26.75
CA ALA A 924 41.83 -32.75 26.45
C ALA A 924 41.58 -33.85 27.51
N PRO A 925 40.33 -34.12 27.93
CA PRO A 925 40.01 -35.34 28.65
C PRO A 925 39.58 -36.45 27.67
N ARG A 926 40.11 -37.66 27.91
CA ARG A 926 39.78 -38.90 27.20
C ARG A 926 38.64 -39.62 27.93
N GLU A 927 37.77 -40.22 27.12
CA GLU A 927 36.55 -40.97 27.44
C GLU A 927 36.61 -41.95 28.63
N ARG A 928 35.46 -42.12 29.29
CA ARG A 928 35.00 -43.45 29.74
C ARG A 928 33.47 -43.57 29.65
N ARG A 929 33.05 -44.71 29.08
CA ARG A 929 31.69 -45.18 28.83
C ARG A 929 30.88 -45.51 30.09
N SER A 930 29.55 -45.49 29.87
CA SER A 930 28.46 -46.32 30.43
C SER A 930 28.03 -46.13 31.88
N ARG A 931 26.86 -45.52 32.09
CA ARG A 931 25.55 -46.20 32.18
C ARG A 931 24.44 -45.23 31.88
#